data_AF-A0A834AKU5-F1
#
_entry.id   AF-A0A834AKU5-F1
#
_cell.length_a   1.000
_cell.length_b   1.000
_cell.length_c   1.000
_cell.angle_alpha   90.00
_cell.angle_beta   90.00
_cell.angle_gamma   90.00
#
_symmetry.space_group_name_H-M   'P 1'
#
loop_
_entity.id
_entity.type
_entity.pdbx_description
1 polymer ?
#
loop_
_entity_poly.entity_id
_entity_poly.type
_entity_poly.pdbx_seq_one_letter_code
_entity_poly.pdbx_strand_id
1 'polypeptide(L)'
;MNVNQSAPPVPPFGQPQPVYPGYHQSSYGGQPGSTAPPTPYGAYNGPVPGYQQTPPPGVSRAPPSSGVPPTSTAQVPSGQGAYGQFGQGDIQNGPSSTVQMQRLPGSQPFGSAPLAPVVSQPTVLQPYGPPPTSAQVTAQMAGMQISGAVAPAPPPSGLGYGPPTSLASASGSFPNSGLYGSYPQGQAPPPSQAQGSSGAQPPQRSAPQQASSFTPPASGVPRMPSMTGPVLPGQSFVGPPVSQPNHVSSPPPQVLHPGTQMAGLPGQLPPMHSSQQPGYQLQQNGSFGPVRGPQPNYGSPYPGAPSFGSQPGPPQPLPPKRLDPDAIPSPIQVIEDDRNNRGSEPFVTGVRGQVPPLVTTNFLVKDQGNASPRYIRCTSYNIPCTSDMAKQAQVPLAAVIKPLARLPPEEASPYVVDHGESGPLRCNRCKAYMCPFMQFIEGGRRFQCCFCSCINDVPPQYFQHLDHTGKRVDAYDRPELSLGSYEFLATVDYCKNNKFPSPPAFIFMIDVSYNAIRSGLVRLLCEELKSLLDFLPREGGAEESAIRVGFVTYNKVLHFYNVKSSLAQPQMMVVSDVADMFVPLLDGFLVNVNESRAVITSLLDQIPEMFADTRETETVFAPVIQAGMEALKAAECAGKLFLFHTSLPIAEAPGKLKNRDDRKLINTDKEKTLFQPQTGAYQTLAKECVAQGCCVDLFLFPNQYVDVATLSVVPQLTGGSVYKYACFQVENDQERFMSDLRRDVQKVVGFDAVMRVRTSTGIRAIDFFGAFYMSNTTDVELAGLDGDKTVTVEFKHDDRLNEESGALLQCALLYTSCAGQRRLRIHNLALNCCTQLADLYRNCETDTLINYMAKFAYRGVLNSPVKTVRDTLITQCAQILACYRKNCASPSSAGQLILPECMKLLPVYLNCVLKSDVLQPGAEVTTDDRAYVRQLVTSMDVAETNVFFYPRLLPLTKSPIESTTEPPAVRASEERLSNGDIYLLENGLNLFIWVGASVQQGVVQSLFGVSSFSQITSGLSILPVLDNPLSKKVRGLIDSLRAQRSRYMKEDKLEMLFKHFLVEDKSLNGGASYVDFLCHMHKEIRQLLS
;
A
#
# COMPACT_ATOMS: atom_id res chain seq x y z
N MET A 1 8.92 -24.10 -14.98
CA MET A 1 8.29 -25.34 -15.49
C MET A 1 6.88 -24.99 -15.90
N ASN A 2 6.42 -25.42 -17.08
CA ASN A 2 5.02 -25.23 -17.47
C ASN A 2 4.14 -26.31 -16.83
N VAL A 3 3.00 -25.91 -16.27
CA VAL A 3 1.94 -26.82 -15.81
C VAL A 3 0.63 -26.33 -16.42
N ASN A 4 0.30 -26.85 -17.60
CA ASN A 4 -1.08 -26.79 -18.09
C ASN A 4 -1.92 -27.73 -17.23
N GLN A 5 -2.96 -27.20 -16.58
CA GLN A 5 -4.10 -28.01 -16.14
C GLN A 5 -5.36 -27.47 -16.79
N SER A 6 -5.93 -28.27 -17.68
CA SER A 6 -7.24 -28.04 -18.29
C SER A 6 -8.33 -28.27 -17.25
N ALA A 7 -9.16 -27.25 -17.00
CA ALA A 7 -10.33 -27.41 -16.14
C ALA A 7 -11.36 -28.37 -16.78
N PRO A 8 -12.04 -29.23 -15.99
CA PRO A 8 -13.12 -30.07 -16.50
C PRO A 8 -14.39 -29.24 -16.79
N PRO A 9 -15.26 -29.70 -17.72
CA PRO A 9 -16.49 -29.00 -18.03
C PRO A 9 -17.52 -29.11 -16.88
N VAL A 10 -18.13 -27.98 -16.53
CA VAL A 10 -19.19 -27.91 -15.51
C VAL A 10 -20.56 -28.19 -16.18
N PRO A 11 -21.40 -29.09 -15.64
CA PRO A 11 -22.72 -29.36 -16.19
C PRO A 11 -23.71 -28.20 -15.95
N PRO A 12 -24.75 -28.04 -16.79
CA PRO A 12 -25.70 -26.94 -16.68
C PRO A 12 -26.60 -27.05 -15.43
N PHE A 13 -27.05 -25.88 -14.93
CA PHE A 13 -27.88 -25.77 -13.74
C PHE A 13 -29.25 -26.45 -13.90
N GLY A 14 -29.64 -27.25 -12.89
CA GLY A 14 -30.99 -27.79 -12.75
C GLY A 14 -32.00 -26.76 -12.23
N GLN A 15 -33.26 -26.91 -12.63
CA GLN A 15 -34.38 -26.10 -12.13
C GLN A 15 -34.79 -26.49 -10.70
N PRO A 16 -35.30 -25.57 -9.87
CA PRO A 16 -35.86 -25.91 -8.57
C PRO A 16 -37.21 -26.64 -8.71
N GLN A 17 -37.36 -27.75 -7.97
CA GLN A 17 -38.62 -28.49 -7.80
C GLN A 17 -39.44 -27.95 -6.60
N PRO A 18 -40.78 -28.15 -6.57
CA PRO A 18 -41.68 -27.44 -5.67
C PRO A 18 -41.88 -28.12 -4.30
N VAL A 19 -42.44 -27.36 -3.35
CA VAL A 19 -42.91 -27.83 -2.04
C VAL A 19 -44.34 -28.39 -2.15
N TYR A 20 -44.67 -29.39 -1.33
CA TYR A 20 -45.95 -30.12 -1.35
C TYR A 20 -47.17 -29.30 -0.86
N PRO A 21 -48.39 -29.56 -1.38
CA PRO A 21 -49.64 -28.92 -0.94
C PRO A 21 -50.40 -29.70 0.16
N GLY A 22 -51.30 -29.02 0.88
CA GLY A 22 -52.20 -29.65 1.85
C GLY A 22 -53.44 -28.81 2.26
N TYR A 23 -54.63 -29.31 1.92
CA TYR A 23 -55.96 -29.02 2.49
C TYR A 23 -56.62 -27.60 2.46
N HIS A 24 -57.46 -27.43 1.43
CA HIS A 24 -58.90 -27.07 1.48
C HIS A 24 -59.44 -25.72 2.04
N GLN A 25 -60.06 -24.95 1.12
CA GLN A 25 -61.39 -24.28 1.19
C GLN A 25 -61.72 -23.36 2.40
N SER A 26 -62.13 -22.09 2.23
CA SER A 26 -63.29 -21.67 1.39
C SER A 26 -63.37 -20.16 1.08
N SER A 27 -64.06 -19.84 -0.03
CA SER A 27 -64.90 -18.64 -0.30
C SER A 27 -64.38 -17.19 -0.24
N TYR A 28 -64.37 -16.57 -1.43
CA TYR A 28 -65.00 -15.27 -1.79
C TYR A 28 -64.81 -13.99 -0.93
N GLY A 29 -64.17 -12.99 -1.57
CA GLY A 29 -64.89 -11.76 -1.97
C GLY A 29 -64.45 -10.40 -1.39
N GLY A 30 -64.42 -9.38 -2.26
CA GLY A 30 -64.72 -7.98 -1.89
C GLY A 30 -63.57 -7.01 -1.58
N GLN A 31 -63.28 -6.11 -2.53
CA GLN A 31 -62.80 -4.73 -2.25
C GLN A 31 -64.03 -3.79 -2.11
N PRO A 32 -63.88 -2.49 -1.78
CA PRO A 32 -62.93 -1.84 -0.84
C PRO A 32 -63.65 -0.88 0.15
N GLY A 33 -62.94 -0.22 1.07
CA GLY A 33 -63.51 0.89 1.86
C GLY A 33 -62.53 1.54 2.84
N SER A 34 -62.56 2.88 2.95
CA SER A 34 -61.72 3.66 3.88
C SER A 34 -62.54 4.37 4.96
N THR A 35 -62.08 4.39 6.21
CA THR A 35 -62.22 5.51 7.20
C THR A 35 -61.44 5.18 8.49
N ALA A 36 -61.28 6.15 9.40
CA ALA A 36 -60.41 6.09 10.57
C ALA A 36 -61.19 6.15 11.93
N PRO A 37 -60.57 6.58 13.05
CA PRO A 37 -60.14 5.76 14.21
C PRO A 37 -61.15 5.77 15.39
N PRO A 38 -60.98 5.00 16.49
CA PRO A 38 -60.10 5.42 17.62
C PRO A 38 -59.52 4.28 18.54
N THR A 39 -58.76 4.67 19.57
CA THR A 39 -58.43 3.92 20.83
C THR A 39 -59.52 4.21 21.92
N PRO A 40 -59.53 3.71 23.21
CA PRO A 40 -58.46 3.15 24.07
C PRO A 40 -58.86 2.01 25.08
N TYR A 41 -58.07 1.81 26.17
CA TYR A 41 -58.19 0.82 27.30
C TYR A 41 -57.89 -0.67 26.98
N GLY A 42 -57.38 -1.54 27.87
CA GLY A 42 -56.82 -1.48 29.25
C GLY A 42 -56.65 -2.94 29.80
N ALA A 43 -55.49 -3.43 30.28
CA ALA A 43 -54.80 -3.26 31.59
C ALA A 43 -55.05 -4.41 32.63
N TYR A 44 -54.07 -4.65 33.55
CA TYR A 44 -54.07 -5.58 34.73
C TYR A 44 -53.86 -7.11 34.46
N ASN A 45 -53.22 -7.93 35.34
CA ASN A 45 -52.61 -7.71 36.69
C ASN A 45 -51.39 -8.66 37.01
N GLY A 46 -50.66 -8.39 38.11
CA GLY A 46 -49.52 -9.18 38.66
C GLY A 46 -49.89 -10.29 39.69
N PRO A 47 -48.97 -10.71 40.62
CA PRO A 47 -48.61 -9.88 41.78
C PRO A 47 -47.14 -9.97 42.32
N VAL A 48 -46.86 -9.32 43.47
CA VAL A 48 -45.53 -9.14 44.14
C VAL A 48 -45.66 -9.25 45.68
N PRO A 49 -44.55 -9.26 46.47
CA PRO A 49 -44.23 -8.17 47.44
C PRO A 49 -42.70 -7.89 47.59
N GLY A 50 -42.17 -6.91 48.35
CA GLY A 50 -42.73 -5.80 49.15
C GLY A 50 -41.71 -5.21 50.18
N TYR A 51 -42.04 -4.07 50.82
CA TYR A 51 -41.33 -3.35 51.93
C TYR A 51 -39.97 -2.64 51.65
N GLN A 52 -39.64 -1.38 52.04
CA GLN A 52 -40.28 -0.07 52.46
C GLN A 52 -39.11 0.97 52.74
N GLN A 53 -39.12 2.25 53.20
CA GLN A 53 -39.97 3.42 53.64
C GLN A 53 -39.00 4.68 53.74
N THR A 54 -39.28 6.01 53.71
CA THR A 54 -40.41 6.87 53.24
C THR A 54 -40.11 8.38 52.90
N PRO A 55 -39.62 9.30 53.80
CA PRO A 55 -40.01 10.75 53.76
C PRO A 55 -38.87 11.81 53.68
N PRO A 56 -39.07 13.12 53.29
CA PRO A 56 -40.09 14.09 53.80
C PRO A 56 -40.66 15.20 52.81
N PRO A 57 -41.49 16.19 53.26
CA PRO A 57 -42.21 17.20 52.41
C PRO A 57 -42.08 18.73 52.78
N GLY A 58 -42.63 19.67 51.97
CA GLY A 58 -42.74 21.14 52.29
C GLY A 58 -43.40 22.08 51.22
N VAL A 59 -43.93 23.28 51.58
CA VAL A 59 -44.77 24.19 50.71
C VAL A 59 -44.77 25.71 51.13
N SER A 60 -44.84 26.71 50.20
CA SER A 60 -45.72 27.95 50.23
C SER A 60 -45.17 29.37 49.81
N ARG A 61 -46.00 30.15 49.05
CA ARG A 61 -46.18 31.65 48.94
C ARG A 61 -45.05 32.58 48.38
N ALA A 62 -45.28 33.84 47.90
CA ALA A 62 -46.40 34.55 47.19
C ALA A 62 -45.99 36.01 46.72
N PRO A 63 -46.88 37.05 46.57
CA PRO A 63 -47.14 37.93 45.40
C PRO A 63 -46.41 39.33 45.43
N PRO A 64 -46.63 40.39 44.57
CA PRO A 64 -47.75 40.73 43.65
C PRO A 64 -47.35 41.30 42.23
N SER A 65 -47.85 42.48 41.79
CA SER A 65 -48.01 42.87 40.36
C SER A 65 -48.05 44.38 40.00
N SER A 66 -48.04 44.68 38.68
CA SER A 66 -48.67 45.80 37.92
C SER A 66 -48.14 47.26 37.97
N GLY A 67 -47.79 47.82 36.80
CA GLY A 67 -47.48 49.24 36.51
C GLY A 67 -47.19 49.47 35.00
N VAL A 68 -47.55 50.63 34.43
CA VAL A 68 -47.79 50.95 32.97
C VAL A 68 -47.64 52.49 32.76
N PRO A 69 -47.37 53.14 31.57
CA PRO A 69 -47.42 52.67 30.16
C PRO A 69 -46.12 52.69 29.26
N PRO A 70 -45.77 53.66 28.34
CA PRO A 70 -45.49 53.28 26.93
C PRO A 70 -44.22 53.87 26.21
N THR A 71 -44.06 53.48 24.93
CA THR A 71 -43.15 53.98 23.86
C THR A 71 -41.68 53.53 23.92
N SER A 72 -41.00 53.09 22.85
CA SER A 72 -41.31 53.07 21.39
C SER A 72 -40.88 51.77 20.65
N THR A 73 -41.43 51.60 19.45
CA THR A 73 -41.15 50.61 18.39
C THR A 73 -39.67 50.54 17.93
N ALA A 74 -39.18 49.50 17.21
CA ALA A 74 -39.87 48.55 16.32
C ALA A 74 -39.20 47.16 16.22
N GLN A 75 -39.93 46.17 15.67
CA GLN A 75 -39.41 44.88 15.17
C GLN A 75 -39.54 44.81 13.64
N VAL A 76 -38.82 43.88 13.00
CA VAL A 76 -38.93 43.57 11.56
C VAL A 76 -39.02 42.04 11.35
N PRO A 77 -40.07 41.52 10.68
CA PRO A 77 -40.12 40.14 10.21
C PRO A 77 -40.40 39.99 8.69
N SER A 78 -39.69 39.03 8.08
CA SER A 78 -40.07 38.18 6.93
C SER A 78 -41.17 38.58 5.91
N GLY A 79 -40.80 38.60 4.61
CA GLY A 79 -41.42 37.69 3.61
C GLY A 79 -42.16 38.26 2.37
N GLN A 80 -41.88 37.63 1.20
CA GLN A 80 -42.67 37.60 -0.06
C GLN A 80 -42.83 38.90 -0.89
N GLY A 81 -43.12 38.80 -2.21
CA GLY A 81 -43.55 39.99 -2.97
C GLY A 81 -44.00 39.89 -4.44
N ALA A 82 -43.08 39.67 -5.40
CA ALA A 82 -43.31 39.62 -6.87
C ALA A 82 -43.66 40.93 -7.64
N TYR A 83 -43.53 40.86 -8.99
CA TYR A 83 -43.76 41.88 -10.06
C TYR A 83 -42.82 43.12 -10.09
N GLY A 84 -42.33 43.62 -11.25
CA GLY A 84 -42.33 43.08 -12.63
C GLY A 84 -41.90 44.08 -13.74
N GLN A 85 -41.67 43.55 -14.96
CA GLN A 85 -41.55 44.21 -16.30
C GLN A 85 -40.24 44.88 -16.81
N PHE A 86 -39.88 44.49 -18.06
CA PHE A 86 -39.05 45.09 -19.14
C PHE A 86 -37.57 45.51 -18.87
N GLY A 87 -36.62 45.39 -19.82
CA GLY A 87 -36.72 45.03 -21.26
C GLY A 87 -35.40 44.50 -21.88
N GLN A 88 -35.32 44.47 -23.22
CA GLN A 88 -34.31 43.77 -24.04
C GLN A 88 -32.94 44.50 -24.17
N GLY A 89 -31.88 43.78 -24.55
CA GLY A 89 -30.59 44.35 -25.01
C GLY A 89 -29.53 43.29 -25.38
N ASP A 90 -28.97 43.39 -26.59
CA ASP A 90 -28.13 42.37 -27.24
C ASP A 90 -26.61 42.36 -26.90
N ILE A 91 -26.00 41.17 -27.05
CA ILE A 91 -24.72 40.85 -27.75
C ILE A 91 -23.59 41.92 -27.74
N GLN A 92 -22.37 41.58 -27.26
CA GLN A 92 -21.17 41.26 -28.11
C GLN A 92 -19.89 40.93 -27.30
N ASN A 93 -18.90 40.29 -27.96
CA ASN A 93 -17.55 40.02 -27.44
C ASN A 93 -16.58 41.20 -27.69
N GLY A 94 -15.59 41.43 -26.81
CA GLY A 94 -14.48 42.38 -27.04
C GLY A 94 -13.40 42.34 -25.92
N PRO A 95 -12.08 42.40 -26.22
CA PRO A 95 -11.04 42.11 -25.20
C PRO A 95 -10.03 43.25 -24.87
N SER A 96 -9.38 43.09 -23.70
CA SER A 96 -8.01 43.53 -23.35
C SER A 96 -7.67 45.02 -23.06
N SER A 97 -6.72 45.18 -22.14
CA SER A 97 -5.63 46.21 -22.08
C SER A 97 -5.60 47.20 -20.90
N THR A 98 -4.84 46.82 -19.86
CA THR A 98 -3.90 47.64 -19.06
C THR A 98 -3.97 49.18 -19.06
N VAL A 99 -4.14 49.78 -17.87
CA VAL A 99 -3.57 51.10 -17.50
C VAL A 99 -3.00 51.02 -16.06
N GLN A 100 -1.85 51.65 -15.81
CA GLN A 100 -1.24 51.78 -14.47
C GLN A 100 -1.72 53.07 -13.77
N MET A 101 -1.82 53.04 -12.44
CA MET A 101 -1.81 54.26 -11.59
C MET A 101 -1.08 53.98 -10.28
N GLN A 102 -0.59 55.05 -9.62
CA GLN A 102 0.49 54.97 -8.63
C GLN A 102 0.04 55.17 -7.17
N ARG A 103 0.89 54.66 -6.25
CA ARG A 103 1.06 55.07 -4.82
C ARG A 103 0.96 56.60 -4.63
N LEU A 104 0.55 57.22 -3.51
CA LEU A 104 0.52 56.96 -2.03
C LEU A 104 -0.45 58.03 -1.40
N PRO A 105 -0.63 58.24 -0.07
CA PRO A 105 -0.47 57.39 1.15
C PRO A 105 -1.68 57.45 2.15
N GLY A 106 -1.68 56.59 3.19
CA GLY A 106 -1.99 57.04 4.56
C GLY A 106 -3.18 56.44 5.35
N SER A 107 -3.12 56.64 6.68
CA SER A 107 -4.11 56.33 7.75
C SER A 107 -4.27 54.86 8.22
N GLN A 108 -4.72 54.71 9.48
CA GLN A 108 -4.82 53.46 10.26
C GLN A 108 -6.29 53.12 10.61
N PRO A 109 -6.57 51.86 11.02
CA PRO A 109 -7.72 51.52 11.87
C PRO A 109 -7.30 51.09 13.30
N PHE A 110 -7.83 51.77 14.32
CA PHE A 110 -8.23 51.12 15.58
C PHE A 110 -9.58 50.38 15.33
N GLY A 111 -9.99 49.34 16.06
CA GLY A 111 -9.36 48.62 17.16
C GLY A 111 -10.40 48.05 18.13
N SER A 112 -10.30 46.76 18.50
CA SER A 112 -11.15 46.11 19.51
C SER A 112 -10.45 44.89 20.10
N ALA A 113 -10.55 44.65 21.41
CA ALA A 113 -9.69 43.73 22.16
C ALA A 113 -10.42 42.49 22.73
N PRO A 114 -9.68 41.40 23.02
CA PRO A 114 -10.07 40.37 23.98
C PRO A 114 -9.46 40.61 25.38
N LEU A 115 -9.92 39.84 26.38
CA LEU A 115 -9.60 40.00 27.81
C LEU A 115 -8.30 39.29 28.24
N ALA A 116 -7.74 39.72 29.38
CA ALA A 116 -6.46 39.24 29.91
C ALA A 116 -6.60 38.18 31.03
N PRO A 117 -5.64 37.25 31.17
CA PRO A 117 -5.45 36.43 32.37
C PRO A 117 -4.62 37.17 33.44
N VAL A 118 -4.74 36.73 34.70
CA VAL A 118 -4.11 37.35 35.88
C VAL A 118 -2.66 36.88 36.07
N VAL A 119 -1.77 37.78 36.49
CA VAL A 119 -0.37 37.49 36.86
C VAL A 119 -0.21 37.42 38.37
N SER A 120 0.42 36.35 38.86
CA SER A 120 0.86 36.19 40.26
C SER A 120 2.38 36.08 40.36
N GLN A 121 2.99 36.85 41.26
CA GLN A 121 4.44 36.86 41.48
C GLN A 121 4.92 35.73 42.42
N PRO A 122 6.13 35.18 42.20
CA PRO A 122 6.92 34.52 43.23
C PRO A 122 7.90 35.51 43.90
N THR A 123 8.06 35.43 45.22
CA THR A 123 9.00 36.27 46.01
C THR A 123 10.38 35.61 46.14
N VAL A 124 11.44 36.42 46.23
CA VAL A 124 12.84 35.98 46.39
C VAL A 124 13.14 35.46 47.80
N LEU A 125 13.78 34.30 47.91
CA LEU A 125 14.58 33.86 49.06
C LEU A 125 15.78 32.99 48.60
N GLN A 126 16.82 32.88 49.44
CA GLN A 126 18.13 32.31 49.06
C GLN A 126 18.25 30.78 49.24
N PRO A 127 19.11 30.11 48.43
CA PRO A 127 19.74 28.85 48.78
C PRO A 127 21.11 29.05 49.47
N TYR A 128 21.36 28.30 50.55
CA TYR A 128 22.70 28.18 51.17
C TYR A 128 23.62 27.28 50.33
N GLY A 129 24.94 27.52 50.39
CA GLY A 129 25.95 26.76 49.62
C GLY A 129 26.69 25.66 50.40
N PRO A 130 27.45 24.78 49.72
CA PRO A 130 28.28 23.72 50.32
C PRO A 130 29.70 24.20 50.74
N PRO A 131 30.41 23.44 51.62
CA PRO A 131 31.72 23.81 52.18
C PRO A 131 32.94 23.49 51.28
N PRO A 132 34.18 23.97 51.60
CA PRO A 132 35.21 24.22 50.58
C PRO A 132 36.54 23.42 50.65
N THR A 133 37.15 23.24 49.45
CA THR A 133 38.59 23.26 49.08
C THR A 133 39.66 22.40 49.78
N SER A 134 40.37 21.55 49.00
CA SER A 134 41.86 21.39 48.88
C SER A 134 42.22 19.99 48.30
N ALA A 135 43.31 19.75 47.56
CA ALA A 135 44.24 20.61 46.81
C ALA A 135 45.01 19.84 45.70
N GLN A 136 45.38 20.58 44.63
CA GLN A 136 46.65 20.54 43.83
C GLN A 136 47.26 19.27 43.19
N VAL A 137 48.00 19.55 42.09
CA VAL A 137 49.12 18.78 41.46
C VAL A 137 48.78 17.58 40.54
N THR A 138 49.45 17.35 39.39
CA THR A 138 50.01 18.26 38.34
C THR A 138 50.53 17.46 37.12
N ALA A 139 50.35 18.00 35.90
CA ALA A 139 51.03 17.63 34.62
C ALA A 139 50.87 16.18 34.08
N GLN A 140 51.44 15.78 32.93
CA GLN A 140 51.45 16.29 31.53
C GLN A 140 52.31 15.31 30.67
N MET A 141 52.07 15.21 29.35
CA MET A 141 52.78 14.35 28.36
C MET A 141 52.52 12.83 28.55
N ALA A 142 52.26 11.98 27.53
CA ALA A 142 52.60 11.88 26.10
C ALA A 142 53.93 11.14 25.80
N GLY A 143 53.89 10.07 24.98
CA GLY A 143 55.09 9.46 24.41
C GLY A 143 55.01 7.97 24.01
N MET A 144 55.07 7.72 22.70
CA MET A 144 55.65 6.54 22.01
C MET A 144 55.03 5.13 22.08
N GLN A 145 55.32 4.40 21.00
CA GLN A 145 55.03 3.00 20.70
C GLN A 145 56.31 2.16 20.95
N ILE A 146 56.20 0.81 21.00
CA ILE A 146 56.99 -0.11 20.14
C ILE A 146 56.52 -1.58 20.29
N SER A 147 56.78 -2.36 19.26
CA SER A 147 56.37 -3.74 18.98
C SER A 147 56.81 -4.83 19.98
N GLY A 148 56.04 -5.92 20.04
CA GLY A 148 56.41 -7.21 20.66
C GLY A 148 55.33 -8.28 20.36
N ALA A 149 55.68 -9.56 20.27
CA ALA A 149 54.76 -10.62 19.81
C ALA A 149 55.02 -12.00 20.43
N VAL A 150 54.09 -12.94 20.14
CA VAL A 150 54.11 -14.39 20.43
C VAL A 150 53.66 -14.79 21.84
N ALA A 151 52.93 -15.90 21.94
CA ALA A 151 52.35 -16.48 23.15
C ALA A 151 53.04 -17.80 23.55
N PRO A 152 52.80 -18.31 24.78
CA PRO A 152 52.94 -19.73 25.09
C PRO A 152 51.64 -20.37 25.62
N ALA A 153 51.58 -21.70 25.56
CA ALA A 153 50.46 -22.56 25.98
C ALA A 153 50.70 -23.18 27.38
N PRO A 154 49.67 -23.75 28.06
CA PRO A 154 49.80 -24.31 29.41
C PRO A 154 50.28 -25.78 29.47
N PRO A 155 50.84 -26.24 30.61
CA PRO A 155 51.27 -27.63 30.84
C PRO A 155 50.16 -28.57 31.39
N PRO A 156 50.37 -29.92 31.46
CA PRO A 156 49.28 -30.91 31.47
C PRO A 156 49.28 -31.97 32.61
N SER A 157 48.37 -32.95 32.49
CA SER A 157 48.23 -34.27 33.19
C SER A 157 47.18 -34.32 34.32
N GLY A 158 46.33 -35.35 34.44
CA GLY A 158 46.07 -36.50 33.56
C GLY A 158 45.11 -37.56 34.17
N LEU A 159 44.59 -38.48 33.34
CA LEU A 159 43.65 -39.59 33.65
C LEU A 159 42.18 -39.18 33.95
N GLY A 160 41.13 -39.84 33.43
CA GLY A 160 41.09 -40.94 32.45
C GLY A 160 39.65 -41.40 32.09
N TYR A 161 39.55 -42.26 31.06
CA TYR A 161 38.32 -42.85 30.45
C TYR A 161 37.45 -41.95 29.55
N GLY A 162 36.91 -42.52 28.46
CA GLY A 162 36.20 -41.83 27.37
C GLY A 162 35.57 -42.79 26.33
N PRO A 163 35.09 -42.30 25.16
CA PRO A 163 34.23 -43.04 24.24
C PRO A 163 34.85 -43.44 22.87
N PRO A 164 34.28 -44.44 22.16
CA PRO A 164 34.43 -44.64 20.70
C PRO A 164 33.38 -43.82 19.91
N THR A 165 33.62 -43.17 18.76
CA THR A 165 34.14 -43.57 17.42
C THR A 165 33.24 -44.53 16.60
N SER A 166 33.07 -44.42 15.27
CA SER A 166 33.19 -43.31 14.28
C SER A 166 32.82 -43.80 12.85
N LEU A 167 32.39 -42.91 11.93
CA LEU A 167 32.31 -43.11 10.44
C LEU A 167 31.22 -44.11 9.93
N ALA A 168 30.65 -44.03 8.71
CA ALA A 168 30.53 -42.94 7.70
C ALA A 168 29.48 -43.29 6.60
N SER A 169 29.19 -42.30 5.73
CA SER A 169 28.77 -42.44 4.31
C SER A 169 27.33 -42.82 3.87
N ALA A 170 26.75 -41.88 3.11
CA ALA A 170 26.10 -42.05 1.79
C ALA A 170 24.72 -42.75 1.59
N SER A 171 23.79 -41.95 1.01
CA SER A 171 22.80 -42.28 -0.05
C SER A 171 22.02 -43.61 -0.04
N GLY A 172 20.68 -43.51 0.01
CA GLY A 172 19.75 -44.59 -0.36
C GLY A 172 18.27 -44.18 -0.27
N SER A 173 17.41 -44.79 -1.09
CA SER A 173 15.96 -44.54 -1.15
C SER A 173 15.16 -45.82 -0.82
N PHE A 174 13.81 -45.72 -0.84
CA PHE A 174 12.82 -46.81 -0.79
C PHE A 174 12.43 -47.32 0.63
N PRO A 175 11.44 -48.24 0.79
CA PRO A 175 10.02 -47.83 0.78
C PRO A 175 9.18 -48.46 1.94
N ASN A 176 7.90 -48.76 1.69
CA ASN A 176 6.84 -49.03 2.67
C ASN A 176 6.54 -50.54 2.94
N SER A 177 5.91 -50.81 4.08
CA SER A 177 4.90 -51.86 4.39
C SER A 177 5.25 -53.27 4.95
N GLY A 178 4.56 -53.64 6.05
CA GLY A 178 4.11 -55.01 6.43
C GLY A 178 4.88 -55.77 7.53
N LEU A 179 4.31 -56.76 8.27
CA LEU A 179 2.91 -57.03 8.73
C LEU A 179 2.87 -58.25 9.72
N TYR A 180 1.81 -58.41 10.54
CA TYR A 180 1.51 -59.49 11.54
C TYR A 180 2.46 -59.59 12.77
N GLY A 181 2.04 -59.87 14.04
CA GLY A 181 0.72 -60.11 14.70
C GLY A 181 0.72 -59.48 16.14
N SER A 182 0.09 -59.97 17.22
CA SER A 182 -0.81 -61.13 17.51
C SER A 182 -1.62 -60.92 18.84
N TYR A 183 -2.07 -61.97 19.54
CA TYR A 183 -3.08 -62.00 20.66
C TYR A 183 -2.83 -63.16 21.68
N PRO A 184 -3.56 -63.37 22.82
CA PRO A 184 -4.47 -62.50 23.63
C PRO A 184 -4.44 -62.69 25.20
N GLN A 185 -5.32 -61.94 25.92
CA GLN A 185 -6.34 -62.43 26.91
C GLN A 185 -6.25 -62.13 28.44
N GLY A 186 -7.42 -61.75 29.01
CA GLY A 186 -7.78 -61.76 30.46
C GLY A 186 -8.07 -60.36 31.05
N GLN A 187 -9.11 -60.10 31.86
CA GLN A 187 -10.31 -60.87 32.27
C GLN A 187 -11.46 -59.88 32.66
N ALA A 188 -12.69 -60.36 32.94
CA ALA A 188 -13.92 -59.59 33.25
C ALA A 188 -14.85 -60.51 34.11
N PRO A 189 -16.20 -60.34 34.23
CA PRO A 189 -17.12 -59.19 34.07
C PRO A 189 -17.75 -58.88 35.47
N PRO A 190 -19.07 -58.98 35.77
CA PRO A 190 -20.34 -58.45 35.19
C PRO A 190 -21.09 -57.54 36.21
N PRO A 191 -22.41 -57.24 36.08
CA PRO A 191 -23.30 -57.12 34.91
C PRO A 191 -23.52 -55.62 34.58
N SER A 192 -24.61 -54.84 34.77
CA SER A 192 -26.09 -54.97 34.94
C SER A 192 -26.69 -53.54 34.85
N GLN A 193 -27.98 -53.24 34.62
CA GLN A 193 -29.15 -53.76 33.86
C GLN A 193 -30.28 -52.73 34.13
N ALA A 194 -31.28 -52.41 33.30
CA ALA A 194 -31.61 -52.66 31.88
C ALA A 194 -32.62 -51.54 31.46
N GLN A 195 -33.05 -51.31 30.22
CA GLN A 195 -32.94 -52.06 28.96
C GLN A 195 -32.14 -51.22 27.92
N GLY A 196 -32.32 -51.15 26.59
CA GLY A 196 -33.32 -51.68 25.63
C GLY A 196 -34.49 -50.71 25.36
N SER A 197 -35.07 -50.64 24.15
CA SER A 197 -34.73 -51.27 22.85
C SER A 197 -35.38 -50.43 21.70
N SER A 198 -35.25 -50.69 20.39
CA SER A 198 -34.69 -51.82 19.62
C SER A 198 -34.36 -51.37 18.17
N GLY A 199 -33.44 -52.06 17.48
CA GLY A 199 -33.11 -51.84 16.05
C GLY A 199 -31.83 -51.01 15.81
N ALA A 200 -31.39 -50.76 14.57
CA ALA A 200 -31.84 -51.26 13.26
C ALA A 200 -30.67 -51.25 12.23
N GLN A 201 -30.81 -51.98 11.11
CA GLN A 201 -29.78 -52.20 10.05
C GLN A 201 -30.50 -52.55 8.71
N PRO A 202 -29.84 -52.90 7.56
CA PRO A 202 -28.42 -52.89 7.12
C PRO A 202 -28.27 -52.02 5.82
N PRO A 203 -27.48 -52.28 4.73
CA PRO A 203 -26.32 -53.17 4.44
C PRO A 203 -25.15 -52.49 3.64
N GLN A 204 -24.21 -53.30 3.12
CA GLN A 204 -23.28 -53.00 2.00
C GLN A 204 -23.17 -54.23 1.06
N ARG A 205 -22.83 -54.01 -0.23
CA ARG A 205 -22.32 -54.98 -1.27
C ARG A 205 -22.22 -54.26 -2.63
N SER A 206 -21.43 -54.64 -3.65
CA SER A 206 -20.19 -55.46 -3.75
C SER A 206 -19.61 -55.36 -5.18
N ALA A 207 -18.29 -55.52 -5.36
CA ALA A 207 -17.61 -55.51 -6.68
C ALA A 207 -17.63 -56.88 -7.40
N PRO A 208 -17.40 -56.90 -8.73
CA PRO A 208 -16.27 -57.67 -9.30
C PRO A 208 -15.63 -56.97 -10.53
N GLN A 209 -14.54 -57.41 -11.18
CA GLN A 209 -13.23 -57.99 -10.81
C GLN A 209 -12.40 -58.09 -12.13
N GLN A 210 -11.13 -58.54 -12.11
CA GLN A 210 -10.21 -58.71 -13.28
C GLN A 210 -9.64 -57.42 -13.91
N ALA A 211 -8.41 -57.35 -14.44
CA ALA A 211 -7.22 -58.20 -14.23
C ALA A 211 -5.90 -57.49 -14.65
N SER A 212 -4.80 -57.88 -14.00
CA SER A 212 -3.41 -58.01 -14.50
C SER A 212 -2.72 -56.92 -15.36
N SER A 213 -1.79 -56.22 -14.69
CA SER A 213 -0.33 -56.27 -14.96
C SER A 213 0.39 -55.36 -15.98
N PHE A 214 1.68 -55.14 -15.64
CA PHE A 214 2.84 -54.72 -16.45
C PHE A 214 3.06 -53.25 -16.87
N THR A 215 4.36 -52.98 -17.06
CA THR A 215 5.08 -51.72 -17.30
C THR A 215 5.35 -51.47 -18.80
N PRO A 216 5.82 -50.27 -19.23
CA PRO A 216 5.71 -49.82 -20.63
C PRO A 216 6.84 -50.35 -21.53
N PRO A 217 6.75 -50.10 -22.86
CA PRO A 217 7.66 -49.06 -23.38
C PRO A 217 7.16 -48.23 -24.59
N ALA A 218 7.90 -47.15 -24.85
CA ALA A 218 8.32 -46.59 -26.15
C ALA A 218 7.34 -46.35 -27.32
N SER A 219 7.39 -45.09 -27.77
CA SER A 219 7.17 -44.59 -29.14
C SER A 219 7.55 -45.51 -30.31
N GLY A 220 6.69 -45.57 -31.34
CA GLY A 220 7.03 -46.15 -32.65
C GLY A 220 6.01 -45.80 -33.76
N VAL A 221 6.49 -45.22 -34.86
CA VAL A 221 5.73 -44.85 -36.08
C VAL A 221 6.18 -45.80 -37.20
N PRO A 222 5.28 -46.43 -38.01
CA PRO A 222 5.06 -45.92 -39.39
C PRO A 222 3.69 -46.21 -40.06
N ARG A 223 3.60 -45.74 -41.32
CA ARG A 223 2.46 -45.66 -42.25
C ARG A 223 1.97 -47.00 -42.88
N MET A 224 0.66 -47.02 -43.25
CA MET A 224 0.02 -47.38 -44.55
C MET A 224 0.67 -48.45 -45.46
N PRO A 225 -0.08 -49.39 -46.09
CA PRO A 225 -0.94 -49.00 -47.25
C PRO A 225 -2.18 -49.87 -47.64
N SER A 226 -3.03 -49.30 -48.51
CA SER A 226 -3.89 -49.97 -49.56
C SER A 226 -5.05 -50.88 -49.10
N MET A 227 -6.11 -51.21 -49.88
CA MET A 227 -6.83 -50.55 -51.01
C MET A 227 -8.18 -51.29 -51.28
N THR A 228 -9.06 -50.73 -52.14
CA THR A 228 -10.32 -51.29 -52.71
C THR A 228 -11.58 -51.42 -51.81
N GLY A 229 -12.77 -51.35 -52.44
CA GLY A 229 -14.13 -51.43 -51.85
C GLY A 229 -14.88 -52.75 -52.15
N PRO A 230 -16.18 -52.79 -52.56
CA PRO A 230 -17.03 -51.72 -53.13
C PRO A 230 -18.54 -51.74 -52.68
N VAL A 231 -19.44 -51.22 -53.55
CA VAL A 231 -20.94 -51.35 -53.63
C VAL A 231 -21.79 -50.11 -53.25
N LEU A 232 -22.80 -49.83 -54.07
CA LEU A 232 -23.78 -48.70 -54.04
C LEU A 232 -25.12 -49.17 -54.67
N PRO A 233 -26.27 -48.52 -54.38
CA PRO A 233 -26.79 -47.44 -55.25
C PRO A 233 -27.46 -46.28 -54.45
N GLY A 234 -27.91 -45.14 -55.00
CA GLY A 234 -28.14 -44.70 -56.39
C GLY A 234 -29.63 -44.76 -56.78
N GLN A 235 -30.29 -43.76 -57.39
CA GLN A 235 -29.93 -42.41 -57.87
C GLN A 235 -31.06 -41.42 -57.41
N SER A 236 -31.34 -40.20 -57.90
CA SER A 236 -30.89 -39.25 -58.94
C SER A 236 -31.29 -37.82 -58.46
N PHE A 237 -31.19 -36.65 -59.11
CA PHE A 237 -30.87 -36.13 -60.47
C PHE A 237 -29.83 -34.97 -60.32
N VAL A 238 -29.05 -34.47 -61.30
CA VAL A 238 -29.23 -34.00 -62.70
C VAL A 238 -29.97 -32.64 -62.82
N GLY A 239 -29.41 -31.56 -63.41
CA GLY A 239 -28.05 -31.36 -63.96
C GLY A 239 -27.80 -29.93 -64.55
N PRO A 240 -26.54 -29.56 -64.92
CA PRO A 240 -26.12 -28.22 -65.42
C PRO A 240 -25.90 -28.18 -66.97
N PRO A 241 -25.37 -27.10 -67.61
CA PRO A 241 -23.92 -26.96 -67.87
C PRO A 241 -23.37 -25.49 -68.05
N VAL A 242 -22.33 -25.27 -68.89
CA VAL A 242 -21.35 -24.13 -68.92
C VAL A 242 -21.17 -23.52 -70.34
N SER A 243 -20.80 -22.22 -70.49
CA SER A 243 -20.00 -21.68 -71.64
C SER A 243 -19.61 -20.17 -71.56
N GLN A 244 -18.64 -19.75 -72.39
CA GLN A 244 -18.17 -18.38 -72.76
C GLN A 244 -18.30 -18.22 -74.30
N PRO A 245 -18.44 -17.01 -74.95
CA PRO A 245 -17.27 -16.16 -75.31
C PRO A 245 -17.44 -14.64 -75.69
N ASN A 246 -16.32 -13.89 -75.64
CA ASN A 246 -15.76 -12.82 -76.55
C ASN A 246 -16.44 -11.48 -77.02
N HIS A 247 -15.67 -10.38 -76.86
CA HIS A 247 -15.48 -9.14 -77.68
C HIS A 247 -16.66 -8.14 -77.90
N VAL A 248 -16.53 -6.87 -78.38
CA VAL A 248 -15.43 -6.02 -78.97
C VAL A 248 -15.60 -4.51 -78.56
N SER A 249 -14.52 -3.70 -78.40
CA SER A 249 -14.40 -2.26 -78.82
C SER A 249 -13.03 -1.61 -78.47
N SER A 250 -12.70 -0.42 -79.03
CA SER A 250 -11.31 -0.02 -79.39
C SER A 250 -10.81 1.41 -78.93
N PRO A 251 -9.49 1.74 -79.03
CA PRO A 251 -8.78 2.90 -78.39
C PRO A 251 -8.18 3.89 -79.45
N PRO A 252 -7.03 4.63 -79.32
CA PRO A 252 -6.10 4.99 -78.20
C PRO A 252 -6.00 6.54 -77.95
N PRO A 253 -4.94 7.40 -78.20
CA PRO A 253 -3.58 7.28 -78.83
C PRO A 253 -2.38 8.09 -78.18
N GLN A 254 -1.39 7.41 -77.57
CA GLN A 254 0.07 7.78 -77.53
C GLN A 254 0.53 9.07 -76.74
N VAL A 255 1.80 9.39 -76.44
CA VAL A 255 3.09 9.34 -77.21
C VAL A 255 4.41 9.23 -76.35
N LEU A 256 5.29 8.27 -76.75
CA LEU A 256 6.78 8.15 -76.67
C LEU A 256 7.62 7.94 -75.36
N HIS A 257 8.92 7.62 -75.60
CA HIS A 257 9.85 6.74 -74.84
C HIS A 257 11.34 7.20 -75.07
N PRO A 258 12.47 6.50 -74.72
CA PRO A 258 12.73 5.06 -74.38
C PRO A 258 12.95 4.87 -72.84
N GLY A 259 13.79 3.98 -72.24
CA GLY A 259 14.77 2.94 -72.66
C GLY A 259 15.66 2.50 -71.46
N THR A 260 16.59 1.53 -71.53
CA THR A 260 16.83 0.39 -72.45
C THR A 260 17.95 -0.55 -71.92
N GLN A 261 17.78 -1.89 -72.04
CA GLN A 261 18.82 -2.98 -71.99
C GLN A 261 19.54 -3.28 -70.62
N MET A 262 19.90 -4.53 -70.24
CA MET A 262 19.72 -5.87 -70.86
C MET A 262 19.84 -7.07 -69.85
N ALA A 263 19.32 -8.25 -70.26
CA ALA A 263 19.69 -9.65 -69.89
C ALA A 263 19.50 -10.26 -68.47
N GLY A 264 18.60 -11.28 -68.37
CA GLY A 264 19.04 -12.70 -68.33
C GLY A 264 19.11 -13.53 -67.01
N LEU A 265 18.07 -14.35 -66.77
CA LEU A 265 17.94 -15.58 -65.93
C LEU A 265 19.08 -16.66 -66.04
N PRO A 266 19.08 -17.80 -65.28
CA PRO A 266 18.56 -18.15 -63.93
C PRO A 266 19.55 -19.01 -63.05
N GLY A 267 19.21 -19.43 -61.80
CA GLY A 267 20.02 -20.47 -61.10
C GLY A 267 19.67 -20.96 -59.67
N GLN A 268 18.81 -21.98 -59.56
CA GLN A 268 18.81 -23.13 -58.59
C GLN A 268 18.75 -22.95 -57.04
N LEU A 269 18.48 -24.09 -56.36
CA LEU A 269 18.20 -24.28 -54.92
C LEU A 269 19.40 -24.89 -54.15
N PRO A 270 19.42 -24.77 -52.80
CA PRO A 270 20.06 -25.74 -51.89
C PRO A 270 19.03 -26.62 -51.12
N PRO A 271 19.32 -27.91 -50.85
CA PRO A 271 18.45 -28.81 -50.06
C PRO A 271 18.89 -28.98 -48.58
N MET A 272 18.21 -29.86 -47.83
CA MET A 272 18.35 -30.05 -46.36
C MET A 272 19.24 -31.23 -45.90
N HIS A 273 19.67 -31.17 -44.62
CA HIS A 273 20.16 -32.27 -43.74
C HIS A 273 21.50 -32.95 -44.17
N SER A 274 22.37 -33.50 -43.29
CA SER A 274 22.50 -33.59 -41.80
C SER A 274 24.00 -33.95 -41.47
N SER A 275 24.52 -34.40 -40.31
CA SER A 275 24.01 -34.97 -39.04
C SER A 275 25.10 -34.95 -37.92
N GLN A 276 24.76 -35.47 -36.71
CA GLN A 276 25.64 -36.04 -35.65
C GLN A 276 26.53 -35.14 -34.75
N GLN A 277 26.53 -35.48 -33.45
CA GLN A 277 27.63 -35.30 -32.48
C GLN A 277 28.36 -36.67 -32.29
N PRO A 278 29.58 -36.74 -31.70
CA PRO A 278 29.83 -36.66 -30.23
C PRO A 278 31.04 -35.72 -29.88
N GLY A 279 31.46 -35.47 -28.62
CA GLY A 279 30.91 -35.77 -27.29
C GLY A 279 31.98 -35.85 -26.17
N TYR A 280 31.80 -35.13 -25.03
CA TYR A 280 32.63 -35.13 -23.79
C TYR A 280 34.09 -34.59 -23.94
N GLN A 281 34.87 -34.16 -22.92
CA GLN A 281 34.91 -34.39 -21.45
C GLN A 281 35.15 -33.10 -20.59
N LEU A 282 35.51 -33.29 -19.30
CA LEU A 282 35.76 -32.35 -18.18
C LEU A 282 37.08 -31.50 -18.38
N GLN A 283 37.55 -30.55 -17.54
CA GLN A 283 37.91 -30.69 -16.12
C GLN A 283 38.38 -29.38 -15.39
N GLN A 284 38.06 -29.33 -14.07
CA GLN A 284 38.62 -28.61 -12.89
C GLN A 284 39.58 -27.38 -12.96
N ASN A 285 39.15 -26.29 -12.28
CA ASN A 285 39.68 -25.72 -11.01
C ASN A 285 41.07 -25.02 -10.89
N GLY A 286 41.04 -23.74 -10.46
CA GLY A 286 42.15 -22.98 -9.81
C GLY A 286 43.25 -22.40 -10.73
N SER A 287 44.21 -21.57 -10.29
CA SER A 287 44.29 -20.63 -9.15
C SER A 287 45.60 -19.80 -9.23
N PHE A 288 45.70 -18.68 -8.48
CA PHE A 288 46.89 -17.81 -8.25
C PHE A 288 47.38 -16.87 -9.38
N GLY A 289 48.04 -15.77 -8.97
CA GLY A 289 48.78 -14.81 -9.81
C GLY A 289 50.29 -15.12 -9.88
N PRO A 290 51.23 -14.14 -10.00
CA PRO A 290 51.23 -12.87 -9.25
C PRO A 290 51.73 -11.63 -10.05
N VAL A 291 52.06 -10.55 -9.32
CA VAL A 291 52.45 -9.21 -9.80
C VAL A 291 53.95 -9.07 -10.08
N ARG A 292 54.35 -8.27 -11.09
CA ARG A 292 55.61 -7.48 -11.06
C ARG A 292 55.55 -6.20 -11.91
N GLY A 293 56.35 -5.21 -11.52
CA GLY A 293 56.39 -3.86 -12.11
C GLY A 293 57.65 -3.54 -12.96
N PRO A 294 58.17 -2.29 -12.97
CA PRO A 294 58.22 -1.53 -14.23
C PRO A 294 59.59 -0.84 -14.53
N GLN A 295 59.57 0.12 -15.48
CA GLN A 295 60.63 1.11 -15.81
C GLN A 295 61.75 0.60 -16.78
N PRO A 296 62.65 1.45 -17.34
CA PRO A 296 62.36 2.20 -18.58
C PRO A 296 63.56 2.28 -19.57
N ASN A 297 63.42 2.96 -20.74
CA ASN A 297 64.54 3.78 -21.27
C ASN A 297 64.14 4.87 -22.30
N TYR A 298 65.07 5.82 -22.50
CA TYR A 298 65.08 6.94 -23.46
C TYR A 298 65.50 6.53 -24.90
N GLY A 299 65.47 7.49 -25.85
CA GLY A 299 65.99 7.33 -27.22
C GLY A 299 66.36 8.66 -27.91
N SER A 300 66.59 8.60 -29.24
CA SER A 300 67.05 9.68 -30.16
C SER A 300 68.55 10.04 -30.08
N PRO A 301 69.18 10.68 -31.11
CA PRO A 301 68.63 11.20 -32.40
C PRO A 301 69.40 10.77 -33.68
N TYR A 302 69.09 11.44 -34.81
CA TYR A 302 69.82 11.55 -36.10
C TYR A 302 69.48 10.56 -37.27
N PRO A 303 69.64 10.96 -38.55
CA PRO A 303 68.54 10.84 -39.53
C PRO A 303 68.87 10.15 -40.87
N GLY A 304 67.83 9.83 -41.64
CA GLY A 304 67.89 9.33 -43.03
C GLY A 304 66.69 9.79 -43.86
N ALA A 305 66.85 9.87 -45.18
CA ALA A 305 65.91 10.49 -46.12
C ALA A 305 64.92 9.46 -46.76
N PRO A 306 64.06 9.84 -47.74
CA PRO A 306 62.69 9.30 -47.82
C PRO A 306 62.58 7.91 -48.46
N SER A 307 61.53 7.18 -48.06
CA SER A 307 61.02 6.01 -48.76
C SER A 307 59.48 6.09 -48.88
N PHE A 308 58.94 5.66 -50.01
CA PHE A 308 57.50 5.69 -50.28
C PHE A 308 56.75 4.58 -49.54
N GLY A 309 55.83 4.98 -48.68
CA GLY A 309 54.80 4.14 -48.06
C GLY A 309 53.61 5.02 -47.66
N SER A 310 52.46 4.48 -47.28
CA SER A 310 52.00 3.09 -47.25
C SER A 310 50.46 3.08 -47.31
N GLN A 311 49.81 1.93 -47.52
CA GLN A 311 48.34 1.88 -47.54
C GLN A 311 47.76 2.34 -46.18
N PRO A 312 46.66 3.12 -46.17
CA PRO A 312 45.99 3.50 -44.94
C PRO A 312 45.46 2.25 -44.23
N GLY A 313 45.90 2.03 -42.99
CA GLY A 313 45.35 0.97 -42.15
C GLY A 313 43.87 1.18 -41.84
N PRO A 314 43.13 0.12 -41.46
CA PRO A 314 41.74 0.26 -41.05
C PRO A 314 41.62 1.24 -39.88
N PRO A 315 40.57 2.09 -39.83
CA PRO A 315 40.42 3.06 -38.76
C PRO A 315 40.32 2.34 -37.42
N GLN A 316 41.16 2.76 -36.45
CA GLN A 316 41.05 2.24 -35.09
C GLN A 316 39.64 2.52 -34.54
N PRO A 317 39.05 1.61 -33.75
CA PRO A 317 37.84 1.91 -33.01
C PRO A 317 38.09 3.12 -32.11
N LEU A 318 37.38 4.23 -32.38
CA LEU A 318 37.30 5.33 -31.43
C LEU A 318 36.88 4.77 -30.07
N PRO A 319 37.54 5.14 -28.95
CA PRO A 319 37.09 4.71 -27.64
C PRO A 319 35.61 5.10 -27.48
N PRO A 320 34.74 4.20 -26.97
CA PRO A 320 33.32 4.48 -26.91
C PRO A 320 33.09 5.76 -26.11
N LYS A 321 32.56 6.79 -26.79
CA LYS A 321 32.16 8.04 -26.12
C LYS A 321 31.24 7.64 -24.97
N ARG A 322 31.67 7.92 -23.74
CA ARG A 322 30.76 7.82 -22.59
C ARG A 322 29.55 8.70 -22.89
N LEU A 323 28.36 8.17 -22.65
CA LEU A 323 27.16 8.99 -22.64
C LEU A 323 27.35 10.06 -21.57
N ASP A 324 27.15 11.31 -21.96
CA ASP A 324 27.21 12.45 -21.05
C ASP A 324 26.04 12.32 -20.04
N PRO A 325 26.31 12.26 -18.72
CA PRO A 325 25.26 12.18 -17.71
C PRO A 325 24.26 13.35 -17.76
N ASP A 326 24.64 14.53 -18.27
CA ASP A 326 23.74 15.68 -18.44
C ASP A 326 22.90 15.61 -19.74
N ALA A 327 23.20 14.68 -20.65
CA ALA A 327 22.46 14.48 -21.91
C ALA A 327 21.40 13.36 -21.86
N ILE A 328 21.15 12.75 -20.68
CA ILE A 328 20.13 11.71 -20.48
C ILE A 328 18.96 12.23 -19.63
N PRO A 329 17.75 11.65 -19.73
CA PRO A 329 16.55 12.16 -19.05
C PRO A 329 16.71 12.32 -17.54
N SER A 330 16.64 13.56 -17.05
CA SER A 330 16.74 13.91 -15.63
C SER A 330 15.37 13.84 -14.94
N PRO A 331 15.18 13.04 -13.87
CA PRO A 331 13.95 13.05 -13.09
C PRO A 331 13.61 14.43 -12.54
N ILE A 332 14.61 15.14 -12.03
CA ILE A 332 14.48 16.51 -11.51
C ILE A 332 13.91 17.45 -12.57
N GLN A 333 14.42 17.38 -13.79
CA GLN A 333 13.95 18.26 -14.88
C GLN A 333 12.47 18.01 -15.16
N VAL A 334 12.04 16.75 -15.26
CA VAL A 334 10.62 16.41 -15.51
C VAL A 334 9.71 16.87 -14.36
N ILE A 335 10.18 16.77 -13.12
CA ILE A 335 9.44 17.23 -11.94
C ILE A 335 9.27 18.75 -11.98
N GLU A 336 10.33 19.52 -12.24
CA GLU A 336 10.21 20.98 -12.32
C GLU A 336 9.48 21.44 -13.60
N ASP A 337 9.60 20.72 -14.72
CA ASP A 337 8.84 20.99 -15.94
C ASP A 337 7.32 20.80 -15.70
N ASP A 338 6.86 19.70 -15.08
CA ASP A 338 5.43 19.49 -14.77
C ASP A 338 4.94 20.52 -13.73
N ARG A 339 5.74 20.85 -12.71
CA ARG A 339 5.44 21.91 -11.74
C ARG A 339 5.22 23.27 -12.38
N ASN A 340 6.16 23.71 -13.22
CA ASN A 340 6.08 25.02 -13.86
C ASN A 340 4.91 25.12 -14.86
N ASN A 341 4.56 24.02 -15.52
CA ASN A 341 3.47 24.00 -16.50
C ASN A 341 2.08 23.71 -15.90
N ARG A 342 1.98 23.18 -14.67
CA ARG A 342 0.71 22.64 -14.13
C ARG A 342 0.43 22.90 -12.65
N GLY A 343 1.35 23.51 -11.90
CA GLY A 343 1.16 23.79 -10.48
C GLY A 343 0.37 25.07 -10.17
N SER A 344 0.16 25.95 -11.15
CA SER A 344 -0.49 27.26 -10.94
C SER A 344 -2.02 27.23 -10.97
N GLU A 345 -2.61 26.30 -11.73
CA GLU A 345 -4.05 26.23 -11.99
C GLU A 345 -4.70 24.99 -11.36
N PRO A 346 -5.94 25.06 -10.85
CA PRO A 346 -6.63 23.89 -10.31
C PRO A 346 -6.86 22.79 -11.35
N PHE A 347 -6.56 21.55 -11.00
CA PHE A 347 -6.88 20.38 -11.82
C PHE A 347 -8.38 20.06 -11.70
N VAL A 348 -9.13 20.40 -12.74
CA VAL A 348 -10.59 20.18 -12.81
C VAL A 348 -10.88 18.82 -13.45
N THR A 349 -11.51 17.90 -12.73
CA THR A 349 -11.68 16.48 -13.12
C THR A 349 -12.85 16.22 -14.08
N GLY A 350 -13.28 17.22 -14.86
CA GLY A 350 -14.46 17.14 -15.72
C GLY A 350 -14.27 16.35 -17.03
N VAL A 351 -13.04 15.96 -17.38
CA VAL A 351 -12.72 15.36 -18.69
C VAL A 351 -12.36 13.88 -18.56
N ARG A 352 -12.99 13.02 -19.37
CA ARG A 352 -12.71 11.58 -19.41
C ARG A 352 -11.27 11.29 -19.86
N GLY A 353 -10.58 10.39 -19.15
CA GLY A 353 -9.21 9.96 -19.46
C GLY A 353 -8.17 11.08 -19.41
N GLN A 354 -8.45 12.15 -18.67
CA GLN A 354 -7.54 13.27 -18.47
C GLN A 354 -6.38 12.86 -17.56
N VAL A 355 -5.14 12.93 -18.07
CA VAL A 355 -3.93 12.62 -17.29
C VAL A 355 -3.72 13.72 -16.22
N PRO A 356 -3.60 13.39 -14.91
CA PRO A 356 -3.36 14.36 -13.85
C PRO A 356 -1.91 14.91 -13.86
N PRO A 357 -1.61 15.98 -13.10
CA PRO A 357 -0.24 16.38 -12.80
C PRO A 357 0.49 15.30 -11.99
N LEU A 358 1.83 15.30 -12.05
CA LEU A 358 2.65 14.31 -11.34
C LEU A 358 2.43 14.37 -9.82
N VAL A 359 2.73 13.27 -9.12
CA VAL A 359 2.64 13.22 -7.65
C VAL A 359 3.61 14.16 -6.93
N THR A 360 4.61 14.65 -7.64
CA THR A 360 5.62 15.63 -7.18
C THR A 360 5.20 17.08 -7.41
N THR A 361 4.10 17.32 -8.14
CA THR A 361 3.55 18.64 -8.42
C THR A 361 2.51 19.01 -7.36
N ASN A 362 2.62 20.21 -6.82
CA ASN A 362 1.59 20.78 -5.94
C ASN A 362 0.54 21.48 -6.80
N PHE A 363 -0.72 21.07 -6.65
CA PHE A 363 -1.89 21.63 -7.33
C PHE A 363 -3.13 21.41 -6.45
N LEU A 364 -4.18 22.22 -6.66
CA LEU A 364 -5.51 21.99 -6.07
C LEU A 364 -6.37 21.16 -7.05
N VAL A 365 -7.27 20.33 -6.52
CA VAL A 365 -8.22 19.53 -7.30
C VAL A 365 -9.64 20.08 -7.15
N LYS A 366 -10.36 20.17 -8.27
CA LYS A 366 -11.80 20.45 -8.28
C LYS A 366 -12.53 19.26 -8.89
N ASP A 367 -13.30 18.54 -8.07
CA ASP A 367 -14.12 17.44 -8.55
C ASP A 367 -15.26 17.98 -9.45
N GLN A 368 -15.37 17.43 -10.66
CA GLN A 368 -16.46 17.66 -11.62
C GLN A 368 -16.90 16.36 -12.31
N GLY A 369 -16.85 15.23 -11.61
CA GLY A 369 -17.45 13.96 -12.03
C GLY A 369 -16.49 12.77 -12.10
N ASN A 370 -15.18 13.02 -12.16
CA ASN A 370 -14.16 11.98 -11.97
C ASN A 370 -13.44 12.18 -10.63
N ALA A 371 -13.14 11.08 -9.95
CA ALA A 371 -12.50 11.11 -8.65
C ALA A 371 -11.11 11.76 -8.69
N SER A 372 -10.76 12.46 -7.60
CA SER A 372 -9.48 13.14 -7.45
C SER A 372 -8.28 12.20 -7.65
N PRO A 373 -7.18 12.64 -8.29
CA PRO A 373 -5.92 11.90 -8.37
C PRO A 373 -5.19 11.77 -7.02
N ARG A 374 -5.81 12.20 -5.91
CA ARG A 374 -5.42 11.81 -4.54
C ARG A 374 -6.06 10.48 -4.10
N TYR A 375 -7.21 10.11 -4.66
CA TYR A 375 -7.92 8.86 -4.37
C TYR A 375 -7.59 7.73 -5.35
N ILE A 376 -7.37 8.04 -6.62
CA ILE A 376 -7.10 7.02 -7.66
C ILE A 376 -6.18 7.57 -8.75
N ARG A 377 -5.11 6.83 -9.07
CA ARG A 377 -4.23 7.06 -10.23
C ARG A 377 -4.10 5.78 -11.05
N CYS A 378 -3.94 5.91 -12.37
CA CYS A 378 -3.89 4.78 -13.31
C CYS A 378 -2.55 4.72 -14.05
N THR A 379 -2.08 3.51 -14.39
CA THR A 379 -0.85 3.33 -15.19
C THR A 379 -1.02 3.87 -16.62
N SER A 380 -2.26 3.90 -17.13
CA SER A 380 -2.66 4.67 -18.30
C SER A 380 -4.09 5.16 -18.18
N TYR A 381 -4.36 6.33 -18.77
CA TYR A 381 -5.68 6.94 -18.87
C TYR A 381 -6.36 6.70 -20.23
N ASN A 382 -5.65 6.07 -21.18
CA ASN A 382 -6.18 5.53 -22.44
C ASN A 382 -5.97 4.01 -22.50
N ILE A 383 -7.00 3.23 -22.18
CA ILE A 383 -6.93 1.76 -22.15
C ILE A 383 -6.93 1.19 -23.58
N PRO A 384 -6.10 0.18 -23.92
CA PRO A 384 -6.14 -0.47 -25.24
C PRO A 384 -7.51 -1.10 -25.52
N CYS A 385 -8.09 -0.91 -26.70
CA CYS A 385 -9.42 -1.44 -27.02
C CYS A 385 -9.50 -2.98 -27.05
N THR A 386 -8.36 -3.68 -27.19
CA THR A 386 -8.31 -5.14 -27.28
C THR A 386 -7.22 -5.77 -26.41
N SER A 387 -7.46 -7.03 -26.01
CA SER A 387 -6.50 -7.85 -25.27
C SER A 387 -5.17 -8.01 -26.01
N ASP A 388 -5.19 -8.12 -27.34
CA ASP A 388 -3.98 -8.35 -28.13
C ASP A 388 -3.14 -7.08 -28.29
N MET A 389 -3.76 -5.89 -28.37
CA MET A 389 -3.05 -4.62 -28.31
C MET A 389 -2.38 -4.42 -26.94
N ALA A 390 -3.02 -4.82 -25.84
CA ALA A 390 -2.40 -4.81 -24.51
C ALA A 390 -1.22 -5.80 -24.40
N LYS A 391 -1.37 -7.04 -24.92
CA LYS A 391 -0.28 -8.03 -25.01
C LYS A 391 0.88 -7.56 -25.89
N GLN A 392 0.60 -6.79 -26.95
CA GLN A 392 1.63 -6.19 -27.81
C GLN A 392 2.37 -5.07 -27.08
N ALA A 393 1.67 -4.23 -26.33
CA ALA A 393 2.25 -3.11 -25.60
C ALA A 393 3.07 -3.52 -24.35
N GLN A 394 2.69 -4.63 -23.70
CA GLN A 394 3.24 -5.11 -22.42
C GLN A 394 3.12 -4.13 -21.23
N VAL A 395 2.47 -2.98 -21.42
CA VAL A 395 2.14 -2.01 -20.37
C VAL A 395 1.08 -2.63 -19.43
N PRO A 396 1.38 -2.81 -18.13
CA PRO A 396 0.39 -3.21 -17.14
C PRO A 396 -0.78 -2.23 -17.09
N LEU A 397 -2.01 -2.74 -17.07
CA LEU A 397 -3.21 -1.95 -16.84
C LEU A 397 -3.54 -2.05 -15.34
N ALA A 398 -3.29 -1.00 -14.57
CA ALA A 398 -3.51 -1.01 -13.13
C ALA A 398 -3.94 0.36 -12.60
N ALA A 399 -4.58 0.36 -11.44
CA ALA A 399 -4.89 1.57 -10.67
C ALA A 399 -4.38 1.44 -9.24
N VAL A 400 -3.87 2.54 -8.70
CA VAL A 400 -3.44 2.69 -7.31
C VAL A 400 -4.50 3.52 -6.60
N ILE A 401 -5.15 2.93 -5.58
CA ILE A 401 -6.35 3.46 -4.95
C ILE A 401 -6.11 3.67 -3.45
N LYS A 402 -6.34 4.88 -2.96
CA LYS A 402 -6.17 5.31 -1.56
C LYS A 402 -7.50 5.88 -1.04
N PRO A 403 -8.49 5.05 -0.67
CA PRO A 403 -9.89 5.50 -0.53
C PRO A 403 -10.11 6.57 0.55
N LEU A 404 -9.36 6.50 1.64
CA LEU A 404 -9.47 7.44 2.76
C LEU A 404 -8.43 8.57 2.71
N ALA A 405 -7.81 8.82 1.54
CA ALA A 405 -6.76 9.83 1.39
C ALA A 405 -7.14 11.18 2.03
N ARG A 406 -6.25 11.68 2.87
CA ARG A 406 -6.36 13.01 3.47
C ARG A 406 -6.22 14.07 2.38
N LEU A 407 -7.22 14.94 2.26
CA LEU A 407 -7.18 16.10 1.37
C LEU A 407 -6.47 17.29 2.03
N PRO A 408 -5.93 18.24 1.23
CA PRO A 408 -5.57 19.57 1.72
C PRO A 408 -6.78 20.30 2.32
N PRO A 409 -6.62 21.21 3.31
CA PRO A 409 -7.72 21.99 3.88
C PRO A 409 -8.51 22.83 2.86
N GLU A 410 -7.90 23.15 1.72
CA GLU A 410 -8.49 23.91 0.62
C GLU A 410 -9.39 23.08 -0.30
N GLU A 411 -9.36 21.74 -0.19
CA GLU A 411 -10.18 20.83 -0.98
C GLU A 411 -11.38 20.30 -0.18
N ALA A 412 -12.56 20.37 -0.77
CA ALA A 412 -13.80 19.90 -0.14
C ALA A 412 -13.75 18.39 0.10
N SER A 413 -14.04 17.97 1.35
CA SER A 413 -14.22 16.55 1.68
C SER A 413 -15.44 15.96 0.97
N PRO A 414 -15.46 14.64 0.67
CA PRO A 414 -16.59 13.99 0.01
C PRO A 414 -17.90 14.19 0.80
N TYR A 415 -18.95 14.62 0.10
CA TYR A 415 -20.28 14.82 0.70
C TYR A 415 -20.90 13.47 1.09
N VAL A 416 -21.57 13.43 2.25
CA VAL A 416 -22.39 12.29 2.67
C VAL A 416 -23.81 12.48 2.15
N VAL A 417 -24.28 11.54 1.34
CA VAL A 417 -25.61 11.49 0.73
C VAL A 417 -26.47 10.47 1.49
N ASP A 418 -27.70 10.84 1.81
CA ASP A 418 -28.69 9.92 2.39
C ASP A 418 -29.84 9.67 1.39
N HIS A 419 -30.23 8.41 1.26
CA HIS A 419 -31.34 7.92 0.44
C HIS A 419 -32.49 7.34 1.28
N GLY A 420 -32.42 7.47 2.62
CA GLY A 420 -33.37 6.94 3.56
C GLY A 420 -33.45 5.41 3.54
N GLU A 421 -34.58 4.87 3.99
CA GLU A 421 -34.82 3.43 4.19
C GLU A 421 -34.61 2.57 2.94
N SER A 422 -34.72 3.13 1.73
CA SER A 422 -34.44 2.41 0.48
C SER A 422 -32.95 2.20 0.17
N GLY A 423 -32.07 2.87 0.90
CA GLY A 423 -30.62 2.78 0.72
C GLY A 423 -30.12 3.35 -0.63
N PRO A 424 -28.80 3.27 -0.88
CA PRO A 424 -28.20 3.86 -2.08
C PRO A 424 -28.67 3.14 -3.35
N LEU A 425 -29.09 3.93 -4.34
CA LEU A 425 -29.64 3.41 -5.60
C LEU A 425 -28.56 2.71 -6.43
N ARG A 426 -28.87 1.54 -6.99
CA ARG A 426 -27.92 0.66 -7.69
C ARG A 426 -28.52 0.07 -8.97
N CYS A 427 -27.66 -0.25 -9.93
CA CYS A 427 -28.04 -1.05 -11.09
C CYS A 427 -28.44 -2.47 -10.67
N ASN A 428 -29.59 -2.95 -11.15
CA ASN A 428 -30.13 -4.26 -10.79
C ASN A 428 -29.22 -5.43 -11.20
N ARG A 429 -28.47 -5.29 -12.30
CA ARG A 429 -27.54 -6.32 -12.83
C ARG A 429 -26.17 -6.28 -12.17
N CYS A 430 -25.34 -5.27 -12.45
CA CYS A 430 -23.94 -5.24 -11.98
C CYS A 430 -23.75 -4.72 -10.54
N LYS A 431 -24.83 -4.29 -9.88
CA LYS A 431 -24.85 -3.74 -8.50
C LYS A 431 -23.90 -2.55 -8.28
N ALA A 432 -23.51 -1.85 -9.35
CA ALA A 432 -22.85 -0.55 -9.30
C ALA A 432 -23.82 0.49 -8.72
N TYR A 433 -23.29 1.42 -7.93
CA TYR A 433 -24.03 2.50 -7.31
C TYR A 433 -24.29 3.64 -8.31
N MET A 434 -25.36 4.39 -8.10
CA MET A 434 -25.67 5.63 -8.82
C MET A 434 -24.45 6.57 -8.79
N CYS A 435 -24.13 7.16 -9.94
CA CYS A 435 -22.96 8.00 -10.17
C CYS A 435 -23.20 8.94 -11.38
N PRO A 436 -22.35 9.97 -11.61
CA PRO A 436 -22.53 10.95 -12.70
C PRO A 436 -22.58 10.36 -14.12
N PHE A 437 -22.12 9.12 -14.30
CA PHE A 437 -22.07 8.45 -15.62
C PHE A 437 -23.38 7.72 -15.98
N MET A 438 -24.35 7.62 -15.08
CA MET A 438 -25.62 6.94 -15.32
C MET A 438 -26.53 7.77 -16.25
N GLN A 439 -26.89 7.21 -17.42
CA GLN A 439 -27.69 7.94 -18.41
C GLN A 439 -29.18 7.81 -18.10
N PHE A 440 -29.84 8.90 -17.71
CA PHE A 440 -31.30 8.93 -17.55
C PHE A 440 -32.01 9.00 -18.91
N ILE A 441 -33.14 8.32 -19.03
CA ILE A 441 -33.95 8.18 -20.25
C ILE A 441 -35.45 8.24 -19.92
N GLU A 442 -36.32 8.19 -20.94
CA GLU A 442 -37.80 8.17 -20.79
C GLU A 442 -38.33 9.32 -19.91
N GLY A 443 -37.80 10.54 -20.11
CA GLY A 443 -38.18 11.73 -19.33
C GLY A 443 -37.75 11.68 -17.86
N GLY A 444 -36.78 10.83 -17.51
CA GLY A 444 -36.24 10.68 -16.16
C GLY A 444 -36.79 9.47 -15.40
N ARG A 445 -37.73 8.72 -16.02
CA ARG A 445 -38.39 7.55 -15.39
C ARG A 445 -37.50 6.32 -15.30
N ARG A 446 -36.42 6.26 -16.10
CA ARG A 446 -35.47 5.15 -16.14
C ARG A 446 -34.04 5.66 -16.25
N PHE A 447 -33.08 4.82 -15.90
CA PHE A 447 -31.66 5.05 -16.18
C PHE A 447 -30.99 3.81 -16.76
N GLN A 448 -30.16 4.02 -17.79
CA GLN A 448 -29.25 3.01 -18.33
C GLN A 448 -27.92 3.06 -17.57
N CYS A 449 -27.53 1.91 -17.04
CA CYS A 449 -26.31 1.75 -16.27
C CYS A 449 -25.07 1.70 -17.18
N CYS A 450 -24.27 2.76 -17.17
CA CYS A 450 -23.04 2.89 -17.97
C CYS A 450 -22.04 1.72 -17.85
N PHE A 451 -21.97 1.04 -16.70
CA PHE A 451 -21.06 -0.10 -16.51
C PHE A 451 -21.45 -1.36 -17.30
N CYS A 452 -22.71 -1.53 -17.68
CA CYS A 452 -23.16 -2.77 -18.35
C CYS A 452 -24.33 -2.60 -19.33
N SER A 453 -24.76 -1.37 -19.62
CA SER A 453 -25.90 -1.01 -20.47
C SER A 453 -27.27 -1.55 -20.02
N CYS A 454 -27.42 -2.01 -18.77
CA CYS A 454 -28.71 -2.44 -18.22
C CYS A 454 -29.61 -1.24 -17.93
N ILE A 455 -30.84 -1.24 -18.44
CA ILE A 455 -31.87 -0.27 -18.07
C ILE A 455 -32.48 -0.66 -16.72
N ASN A 456 -32.84 0.33 -15.91
CA ASN A 456 -33.45 0.19 -14.58
C ASN A 456 -34.49 1.30 -14.41
N ASP A 457 -35.62 1.01 -13.75
CA ASP A 457 -36.61 2.02 -13.39
C ASP A 457 -36.10 2.92 -12.23
N VAL A 458 -36.48 4.21 -12.25
CA VAL A 458 -36.12 5.16 -11.19
C VAL A 458 -37.19 5.11 -10.08
N PRO A 459 -36.81 4.91 -8.80
CA PRO A 459 -37.76 4.90 -7.70
C PRO A 459 -38.54 6.22 -7.59
N PRO A 460 -39.84 6.22 -7.23
CA PRO A 460 -40.66 7.44 -7.16
C PRO A 460 -40.06 8.54 -6.28
N GLN A 461 -39.47 8.19 -5.14
CA GLN A 461 -38.82 9.12 -4.22
C GLN A 461 -37.50 9.70 -4.74
N TYR A 462 -36.93 9.12 -5.80
CA TYR A 462 -35.71 9.57 -6.46
C TYR A 462 -35.98 10.15 -7.86
N PHE A 463 -37.24 10.21 -8.32
CA PHE A 463 -37.59 10.68 -9.65
C PHE A 463 -37.38 12.20 -9.81
N GLN A 464 -36.77 12.60 -10.91
CA GLN A 464 -36.87 13.96 -11.44
C GLN A 464 -36.89 13.97 -12.96
N HIS A 465 -37.38 15.08 -13.51
CA HIS A 465 -37.47 15.30 -14.94
C HIS A 465 -36.10 15.54 -15.60
N LEU A 466 -36.06 15.33 -16.91
CA LEU A 466 -34.97 15.80 -17.76
C LEU A 466 -35.28 17.19 -18.30
N ASP A 467 -34.24 17.98 -18.47
CA ASP A 467 -34.25 19.23 -19.20
C ASP A 467 -34.23 19.00 -20.74
N HIS A 468 -34.20 20.10 -21.49
CA HIS A 468 -34.16 20.11 -22.94
C HIS A 468 -32.84 19.57 -23.55
N THR A 469 -31.80 19.35 -22.74
CA THR A 469 -30.53 18.71 -23.14
C THR A 469 -30.52 17.21 -22.86
N GLY A 470 -31.53 16.69 -22.16
CA GLY A 470 -31.57 15.31 -21.68
C GLY A 470 -30.84 15.08 -20.35
N LYS A 471 -30.34 16.15 -19.70
CA LYS A 471 -29.75 16.08 -18.36
C LYS A 471 -30.85 16.20 -17.31
N ARG A 472 -30.68 15.54 -16.17
CA ARG A 472 -31.65 15.60 -15.05
C ARG A 472 -31.55 16.93 -14.32
N VAL A 473 -32.69 17.56 -14.01
CA VAL A 473 -32.73 18.97 -13.57
C VAL A 473 -31.95 19.25 -12.26
N ASP A 474 -31.96 18.31 -11.32
CA ASP A 474 -31.27 18.37 -10.02
C ASP A 474 -29.88 17.71 -10.03
N ALA A 475 -29.31 17.45 -11.23
CA ALA A 475 -28.02 16.74 -11.35
C ALA A 475 -26.81 17.52 -10.84
N TYR A 476 -26.92 18.82 -10.57
CA TYR A 476 -25.87 19.62 -9.91
C TYR A 476 -26.13 19.84 -8.41
N ASP A 477 -27.37 19.65 -7.94
CA ASP A 477 -27.72 19.72 -6.52
C ASP A 477 -27.38 18.42 -5.78
N ARG A 478 -27.14 17.34 -6.55
CA ARG A 478 -26.87 15.98 -6.09
C ARG A 478 -25.39 15.60 -6.25
N PRO A 479 -24.64 15.39 -5.15
CA PRO A 479 -23.25 14.95 -5.22
C PRO A 479 -23.07 13.65 -6.02
N GLU A 480 -23.99 12.70 -5.86
CA GLU A 480 -23.99 11.40 -6.55
C GLU A 480 -24.29 11.48 -8.06
N LEU A 481 -24.68 12.65 -8.57
CA LEU A 481 -24.92 12.92 -9.99
C LEU A 481 -23.94 13.93 -10.62
N SER A 482 -23.10 14.60 -9.81
CA SER A 482 -22.17 15.64 -10.26
C SER A 482 -20.69 15.40 -9.92
N LEU A 483 -20.39 14.64 -8.87
CA LEU A 483 -19.03 14.44 -8.35
C LEU A 483 -18.55 13.00 -8.56
N GLY A 484 -17.24 12.83 -8.76
CA GLY A 484 -16.60 11.53 -8.83
C GLY A 484 -16.46 10.87 -7.46
N SER A 485 -16.32 11.64 -6.39
CA SER A 485 -16.15 11.15 -5.01
C SER A 485 -17.22 11.66 -4.04
N TYR A 486 -17.89 10.75 -3.35
CA TYR A 486 -18.95 11.01 -2.36
C TYR A 486 -19.11 9.79 -1.43
N GLU A 487 -19.83 9.95 -0.33
CA GLU A 487 -20.25 8.83 0.53
C GLU A 487 -21.76 8.66 0.50
N PHE A 488 -22.25 7.44 0.71
CA PHE A 488 -23.62 7.20 1.14
C PHE A 488 -23.66 6.80 2.62
N LEU A 489 -24.68 7.25 3.35
CA LEU A 489 -25.11 6.57 4.57
C LEU A 489 -25.62 5.17 4.20
N ALA A 490 -25.15 4.14 4.91
CA ALA A 490 -25.51 2.76 4.59
C ALA A 490 -26.64 2.26 5.50
N THR A 491 -27.67 1.68 4.90
CA THR A 491 -28.83 1.12 5.60
C THR A 491 -28.49 -0.18 6.34
N VAL A 492 -29.40 -0.64 7.21
CA VAL A 492 -29.13 -1.73 8.16
C VAL A 492 -28.80 -3.08 7.50
N ASP A 493 -29.24 -3.28 6.26
CA ASP A 493 -28.93 -4.42 5.37
C ASP A 493 -27.47 -4.43 4.85
N TYR A 494 -26.72 -3.35 5.05
CA TYR A 494 -25.25 -3.29 4.85
C TYR A 494 -24.46 -3.56 6.15
N CYS A 495 -25.14 -3.91 7.24
CA CYS A 495 -24.53 -4.19 8.54
C CYS A 495 -24.60 -5.70 8.87
N LYS A 496 -23.62 -6.20 9.62
CA LYS A 496 -23.61 -7.61 10.06
C LYS A 496 -24.88 -7.88 10.89
N ASN A 497 -25.48 -9.05 10.69
CA ASN A 497 -26.67 -9.53 11.39
C ASN A 497 -27.90 -8.59 11.33
N ASN A 498 -27.97 -7.68 10.35
CA ASN A 498 -28.99 -6.62 10.28
C ASN A 498 -29.10 -5.77 11.57
N LYS A 499 -27.95 -5.48 12.20
CA LYS A 499 -27.83 -4.61 13.39
C LYS A 499 -26.79 -3.53 13.11
N PHE A 500 -27.11 -2.26 13.37
CA PHE A 500 -26.12 -1.18 13.26
C PHE A 500 -24.92 -1.44 14.19
N PRO A 501 -23.67 -1.20 13.74
CA PRO A 501 -22.50 -1.57 14.50
C PRO A 501 -22.24 -0.64 15.69
N SER A 502 -21.73 -1.21 16.78
CA SER A 502 -21.23 -0.44 17.93
C SER A 502 -20.02 0.41 17.53
N PRO A 503 -19.77 1.57 18.19
CA PRO A 503 -18.51 2.28 18.09
C PRO A 503 -17.31 1.36 18.41
N PRO A 504 -16.19 1.51 17.69
CA PRO A 504 -15.03 0.63 17.86
C PRO A 504 -14.28 0.89 19.16
N ALA A 505 -13.38 -0.03 19.53
CA ALA A 505 -12.52 0.12 20.71
C ALA A 505 -11.02 0.00 20.36
N PHE A 506 -10.18 0.73 21.10
CA PHE A 506 -8.71 0.68 21.00
C PHE A 506 -8.15 -0.08 22.20
N ILE A 507 -7.33 -1.11 21.97
CA ILE A 507 -6.76 -1.93 23.06
C ILE A 507 -5.24 -1.83 23.03
N PHE A 508 -4.64 -1.33 24.11
CA PHE A 508 -3.19 -1.17 24.25
C PHE A 508 -2.61 -2.44 24.88
N MET A 509 -1.79 -3.15 24.11
CA MET A 509 -1.20 -4.45 24.46
C MET A 509 0.31 -4.29 24.65
N ILE A 510 0.78 -4.26 25.90
CA ILE A 510 2.14 -3.80 26.26
C ILE A 510 3.03 -4.97 26.70
N ASP A 511 4.12 -5.23 25.98
CA ASP A 511 5.21 -6.10 26.42
C ASP A 511 5.84 -5.56 27.72
N VAL A 512 5.83 -6.37 28.78
CA VAL A 512 6.46 -6.08 30.09
C VAL A 512 7.50 -7.15 30.47
N SER A 513 8.15 -7.72 29.45
CA SER A 513 9.36 -8.52 29.62
C SER A 513 10.55 -7.65 30.07
N TYR A 514 11.62 -8.32 30.50
CA TYR A 514 12.88 -7.69 30.89
C TYR A 514 13.43 -6.72 29.85
N ASN A 515 13.29 -7.02 28.55
CA ASN A 515 13.78 -6.14 27.47
C ASN A 515 12.93 -4.86 27.34
N ALA A 516 11.62 -4.93 27.57
CA ALA A 516 10.72 -3.77 27.50
C ALA A 516 10.86 -2.84 28.71
N ILE A 517 11.06 -3.40 29.90
CA ILE A 517 11.32 -2.64 31.12
C ILE A 517 12.74 -2.01 31.06
N ARG A 518 13.77 -2.79 30.74
CA ARG A 518 15.17 -2.31 30.70
C ARG A 518 15.43 -1.22 29.66
N SER A 519 14.72 -1.23 28.54
CA SER A 519 14.84 -0.19 27.50
C SER A 519 14.13 1.12 27.84
N GLY A 520 13.43 1.20 28.98
CA GLY A 520 12.63 2.37 29.37
C GLY A 520 11.31 2.53 28.60
N LEU A 521 11.06 1.68 27.60
CA LEU A 521 9.89 1.72 26.73
C LEU A 521 8.57 1.75 27.50
N VAL A 522 8.38 0.83 28.45
CA VAL A 522 7.14 0.72 29.22
C VAL A 522 6.84 2.00 30.00
N ARG A 523 7.86 2.62 30.61
CA ARG A 523 7.70 3.87 31.35
C ARG A 523 7.34 5.04 30.42
N LEU A 524 8.10 5.22 29.34
CA LEU A 524 7.83 6.26 28.34
C LEU A 524 6.40 6.15 27.79
N LEU A 525 5.99 4.93 27.39
CA LEU A 525 4.66 4.66 26.86
C LEU A 525 3.56 4.95 27.90
N CYS A 526 3.74 4.52 29.15
CA CYS A 526 2.72 4.72 30.18
C CYS A 526 2.56 6.19 30.57
N GLU A 527 3.64 6.98 30.65
CA GLU A 527 3.55 8.43 30.84
C GLU A 527 2.82 9.12 29.69
N GLU A 528 3.23 8.83 28.44
CA GLU A 528 2.67 9.49 27.26
C GLU A 528 1.20 9.12 26.99
N LEU A 529 0.80 7.87 27.25
CA LEU A 529 -0.60 7.45 27.15
C LEU A 529 -1.53 8.28 28.06
N LYS A 530 -1.03 8.85 29.17
CA LYS A 530 -1.85 9.70 30.04
C LYS A 530 -2.35 10.96 29.33
N SER A 531 -1.67 11.45 28.28
CA SER A 531 -2.13 12.60 27.47
C SER A 531 -2.60 12.21 26.06
N LEU A 532 -2.04 11.15 25.48
CA LEU A 532 -2.40 10.73 24.12
C LEU A 532 -3.88 10.32 23.97
N LEU A 533 -4.48 9.76 25.03
CA LEU A 533 -5.88 9.36 25.05
C LEU A 533 -6.87 10.52 24.85
N ASP A 534 -6.45 11.77 25.15
CA ASP A 534 -7.28 12.94 24.93
C ASP A 534 -7.43 13.25 23.42
N PHE A 535 -6.55 12.71 22.58
CA PHE A 535 -6.53 12.89 21.12
C PHE A 535 -7.18 11.74 20.32
N LEU A 536 -8.00 10.90 20.95
CA LEU A 536 -8.76 9.86 20.24
C LEU A 536 -9.67 10.46 19.14
N PRO A 537 -9.79 9.81 17.97
CA PRO A 537 -10.57 10.32 16.84
C PRO A 537 -12.03 10.66 17.20
N ARG A 538 -12.49 11.84 16.76
CA ARG A 538 -13.86 12.36 16.96
C ARG A 538 -14.51 12.63 15.61
N GLU A 539 -15.83 12.67 15.56
CA GLU A 539 -16.61 12.83 14.32
C GLU A 539 -17.82 13.76 14.54
N GLY A 540 -18.31 14.40 13.47
CA GLY A 540 -19.52 15.22 13.52
C GLY A 540 -19.44 16.49 14.38
N GLY A 541 -18.25 16.87 14.83
CA GLY A 541 -18.05 17.97 15.80
C GLY A 541 -18.29 17.56 17.26
N ALA A 542 -18.37 16.26 17.57
CA ALA A 542 -18.55 15.78 18.95
C ALA A 542 -17.39 16.21 19.87
N GLU A 543 -17.74 16.67 21.08
CA GLU A 543 -16.77 17.07 22.10
C GLU A 543 -15.96 15.88 22.63
N GLU A 544 -16.54 14.68 22.67
CA GLU A 544 -15.87 13.44 23.10
C GLU A 544 -15.71 12.43 21.95
N SER A 545 -14.81 11.46 22.13
CA SER A 545 -14.71 10.29 21.24
C SER A 545 -15.67 9.19 21.69
N ALA A 546 -16.35 8.54 20.75
CA ALA A 546 -17.13 7.33 21.01
C ALA A 546 -16.25 6.07 21.16
N ILE A 547 -14.94 6.18 20.94
CA ILE A 547 -13.99 5.06 21.02
C ILE A 547 -13.76 4.69 22.49
N ARG A 548 -14.03 3.43 22.83
CA ARG A 548 -13.70 2.86 24.14
C ARG A 548 -12.24 2.40 24.18
N VAL A 549 -11.63 2.37 25.36
CA VAL A 549 -10.24 1.89 25.52
C VAL A 549 -10.13 0.74 26.53
N GLY A 550 -9.17 -0.15 26.29
CA GLY A 550 -8.77 -1.21 27.20
C GLY A 550 -7.25 -1.41 27.24
N PHE A 551 -6.76 -2.06 28.30
CA PHE A 551 -5.33 -2.19 28.59
C PHE A 551 -4.99 -3.63 28.98
N VAL A 552 -3.92 -4.19 28.39
CA VAL A 552 -3.35 -5.48 28.75
C VAL A 552 -1.83 -5.36 28.77
N THR A 553 -1.17 -5.86 29.81
CA THR A 553 0.28 -6.08 29.78
C THR A 553 0.56 -7.57 29.61
N TYR A 554 1.68 -7.95 29.00
CA TYR A 554 2.01 -9.36 28.80
C TYR A 554 3.52 -9.63 28.81
N ASN A 555 3.87 -10.87 29.17
CA ASN A 555 5.19 -11.43 28.95
C ASN A 555 5.02 -12.82 28.31
N LYS A 556 5.25 -13.91 29.04
CA LYS A 556 4.77 -15.26 28.69
C LYS A 556 3.33 -15.54 29.16
N VAL A 557 2.78 -14.71 30.04
CA VAL A 557 1.35 -14.69 30.44
C VAL A 557 0.74 -13.30 30.19
N LEU A 558 -0.60 -13.20 30.21
CA LEU A 558 -1.34 -11.96 30.00
C LEU A 558 -1.91 -11.43 31.31
N HIS A 559 -1.98 -10.10 31.46
CA HIS A 559 -2.54 -9.40 32.61
C HIS A 559 -3.55 -8.36 32.10
N PHE A 560 -4.84 -8.66 32.23
CA PHE A 560 -5.94 -7.74 31.91
C PHE A 560 -6.19 -6.80 33.08
N TYR A 561 -6.72 -5.60 32.80
CA TYR A 561 -7.06 -4.64 33.84
C TYR A 561 -8.54 -4.23 33.80
N ASN A 562 -9.20 -4.30 34.96
CA ASN A 562 -10.47 -3.64 35.20
C ASN A 562 -10.21 -2.17 35.52
N VAL A 563 -10.73 -1.29 34.68
CA VAL A 563 -10.61 0.18 34.78
C VAL A 563 -11.99 0.86 34.84
N LYS A 564 -13.02 0.14 35.30
CA LYS A 564 -14.39 0.68 35.44
C LYS A 564 -14.40 1.94 36.33
N SER A 565 -15.09 2.98 35.89
CA SER A 565 -15.16 4.31 36.51
C SER A 565 -15.65 4.32 37.97
N SER A 566 -16.34 3.28 38.42
CA SER A 566 -16.78 3.08 39.80
C SER A 566 -15.69 2.55 40.76
N LEU A 567 -14.46 2.33 40.29
CA LEU A 567 -13.34 1.82 41.09
C LEU A 567 -12.46 2.95 41.63
N ALA A 568 -11.95 2.81 42.86
CA ALA A 568 -10.92 3.70 43.41
C ALA A 568 -9.50 3.33 42.95
N GLN A 569 -9.28 2.08 42.55
CA GLN A 569 -8.01 1.54 42.03
C GLN A 569 -8.28 0.48 40.95
N PRO A 570 -7.43 0.33 39.93
CA PRO A 570 -7.56 -0.70 38.92
C PRO A 570 -7.36 -2.11 39.51
N GLN A 571 -7.98 -3.13 38.92
CA GLN A 571 -7.82 -4.54 39.33
C GLN A 571 -7.13 -5.33 38.23
N MET A 572 -6.06 -6.06 38.55
CA MET A 572 -5.37 -6.95 37.60
C MET A 572 -6.00 -8.35 37.62
N MET A 573 -6.18 -8.94 36.43
CA MET A 573 -6.61 -10.33 36.24
C MET A 573 -5.62 -11.06 35.33
N VAL A 574 -4.91 -12.06 35.86
CA VAL A 574 -3.85 -12.77 35.15
C VAL A 574 -4.41 -14.02 34.46
N VAL A 575 -4.11 -14.18 33.17
CA VAL A 575 -4.46 -15.37 32.37
C VAL A 575 -3.18 -16.06 31.94
N SER A 576 -2.94 -17.24 32.51
CA SER A 576 -1.73 -18.05 32.27
C SER A 576 -1.93 -19.18 31.26
N ASP A 577 -3.17 -19.56 30.94
CA ASP A 577 -3.46 -20.57 29.93
C ASP A 577 -3.39 -19.95 28.53
N VAL A 578 -2.18 -19.80 28.01
CA VAL A 578 -1.91 -19.24 26.68
C VAL A 578 -2.20 -20.22 25.53
N ALA A 579 -2.74 -21.41 25.81
CA ALA A 579 -3.17 -22.36 24.78
C ALA A 579 -4.64 -22.14 24.37
N ASP A 580 -5.52 -21.79 25.33
CA ASP A 580 -6.93 -21.47 25.10
C ASP A 580 -7.28 -20.08 25.64
N MET A 581 -7.05 -19.04 24.83
CA MET A 581 -7.16 -17.65 25.27
C MET A 581 -8.61 -17.20 25.42
N PHE A 582 -9.00 -16.90 26.65
CA PHE A 582 -10.26 -16.25 27.02
C PHE A 582 -10.02 -14.86 27.63
N VAL A 583 -11.09 -14.07 27.69
CA VAL A 583 -11.09 -12.74 28.32
C VAL A 583 -11.73 -12.86 29.71
N PRO A 584 -11.05 -12.46 30.81
CA PRO A 584 -11.50 -12.78 32.17
C PRO A 584 -12.61 -11.85 32.70
N LEU A 585 -12.92 -10.76 31.98
CA LEU A 585 -13.99 -9.81 32.31
C LEU A 585 -14.57 -9.19 31.02
N LEU A 586 -15.86 -8.87 31.04
CA LEU A 586 -16.55 -8.13 29.97
C LEU A 586 -16.75 -6.67 30.39
N ASP A 587 -17.41 -6.50 31.55
CA ASP A 587 -17.65 -5.20 32.17
C ASP A 587 -16.35 -4.61 32.74
N GLY A 588 -16.05 -3.35 32.42
CA GLY A 588 -14.91 -2.62 32.99
C GLY A 588 -13.56 -2.78 32.28
N PHE A 589 -13.47 -3.63 31.24
CA PHE A 589 -12.28 -3.71 30.39
C PHE A 589 -12.25 -2.64 29.28
N LEU A 590 -13.36 -2.48 28.54
CA LEU A 590 -13.50 -1.46 27.50
C LEU A 590 -14.37 -0.30 28.02
N VAL A 591 -13.74 0.84 28.32
CA VAL A 591 -14.35 1.99 29.01
C VAL A 591 -14.25 3.29 28.21
N ASN A 592 -15.10 4.28 28.50
CA ASN A 592 -14.90 5.66 28.05
C ASN A 592 -13.72 6.29 28.81
N VAL A 593 -12.84 7.02 28.11
CA VAL A 593 -11.62 7.62 28.68
C VAL A 593 -11.93 8.66 29.77
N ASN A 594 -12.96 9.48 29.58
CA ASN A 594 -13.33 10.59 30.45
C ASN A 594 -14.01 10.07 31.73
N GLU A 595 -14.92 9.11 31.61
CA GLU A 595 -15.56 8.44 32.75
C GLU A 595 -14.52 7.74 33.66
N SER A 596 -13.57 7.01 33.06
CA SER A 596 -12.56 6.22 33.78
C SER A 596 -11.23 6.95 33.99
N ARG A 597 -11.17 8.27 33.74
CA ARG A 597 -9.94 9.06 33.62
C ARG A 597 -8.96 8.90 34.78
N ALA A 598 -9.48 8.88 36.01
CA ALA A 598 -8.68 8.70 37.22
C ALA A 598 -8.12 7.28 37.36
N VAL A 599 -8.94 6.25 37.09
CA VAL A 599 -8.56 4.84 37.21
C VAL A 599 -7.54 4.45 36.14
N ILE A 600 -7.71 4.96 34.92
CA ILE A 600 -6.75 4.79 33.81
C ILE A 600 -5.40 5.44 34.16
N THR A 601 -5.41 6.66 34.72
CA THR A 601 -4.17 7.35 35.10
C THR A 601 -3.45 6.58 36.21
N SER A 602 -4.17 6.18 37.25
CA SER A 602 -3.64 5.35 38.34
C SER A 602 -3.09 3.99 37.87
N LEU A 603 -3.67 3.40 36.82
CA LEU A 603 -3.11 2.19 36.18
C LEU A 603 -1.77 2.48 35.48
N LEU A 604 -1.72 3.55 34.69
CA LEU A 604 -0.53 3.95 33.93
C LEU A 604 0.61 4.43 34.85
N ASP A 605 0.29 5.00 36.02
CA ASP A 605 1.28 5.28 37.08
C ASP A 605 1.90 3.98 37.62
N GLN A 606 1.09 2.95 37.85
CA GLN A 606 1.52 1.71 38.52
C GLN A 606 2.20 0.69 37.60
N ILE A 607 1.82 0.55 36.32
CA ILE A 607 2.37 -0.47 35.42
C ILE A 607 3.91 -0.49 35.39
N PRO A 608 4.63 0.65 35.29
CA PRO A 608 6.10 0.66 35.32
C PRO A 608 6.69 0.14 36.63
N GLU A 609 6.01 0.33 37.77
CA GLU A 609 6.45 -0.15 39.08
C GLU A 609 6.12 -1.64 39.27
N MET A 610 4.93 -2.09 38.87
CA MET A 610 4.49 -3.50 38.97
C MET A 610 5.48 -4.51 38.35
N PHE A 611 6.18 -4.10 37.30
CA PHE A 611 7.09 -4.96 36.53
C PHE A 611 8.57 -4.52 36.60
N ALA A 612 8.93 -3.56 37.46
CA ALA A 612 10.28 -2.99 37.53
C ALA A 612 11.40 -4.04 37.73
N ASP A 613 11.17 -5.02 38.62
CA ASP A 613 12.10 -6.12 38.93
C ASP A 613 11.88 -7.38 38.07
N THR A 614 11.15 -7.28 36.94
CA THR A 614 10.85 -8.45 36.09
C THR A 614 12.11 -9.15 35.60
N ARG A 615 12.08 -10.49 35.59
CA ARG A 615 13.15 -11.35 35.07
C ARG A 615 12.69 -12.22 33.90
N GLU A 616 11.46 -12.01 33.43
CA GLU A 616 10.89 -12.76 32.32
C GLU A 616 11.50 -12.28 30.99
N THR A 617 12.30 -13.14 30.36
CA THR A 617 12.95 -12.87 29.07
C THR A 617 12.22 -13.49 27.87
N GLU A 618 11.24 -14.37 28.12
CA GLU A 618 10.43 -15.01 27.08
C GLU A 618 9.07 -14.32 26.95
N THR A 619 8.56 -14.25 25.72
CA THR A 619 7.25 -13.65 25.40
C THR A 619 6.40 -14.58 24.54
N VAL A 620 5.08 -14.38 24.62
CA VAL A 620 4.09 -14.87 23.64
C VAL A 620 3.67 -13.73 22.71
N PHE A 621 3.05 -14.05 21.57
CA PHE A 621 2.59 -13.05 20.59
C PHE A 621 1.22 -13.36 19.98
N ALA A 622 1.05 -14.52 19.33
CA ALA A 622 -0.27 -14.90 18.76
C ALA A 622 -1.39 -14.98 19.83
N PRO A 623 -1.16 -15.50 21.06
CA PRO A 623 -2.15 -15.45 22.13
C PRO A 623 -2.57 -14.02 22.53
N VAL A 624 -1.66 -13.05 22.43
CA VAL A 624 -1.91 -11.62 22.73
C VAL A 624 -2.92 -11.03 21.73
N ILE A 625 -2.73 -11.31 20.44
CA ILE A 625 -3.67 -10.90 19.38
C ILE A 625 -5.03 -11.61 19.57
N GLN A 626 -5.02 -12.92 19.85
CA GLN A 626 -6.24 -13.70 20.08
C GLN A 626 -7.07 -13.14 21.25
N ALA A 627 -6.42 -12.82 22.37
CA ALA A 627 -7.05 -12.18 23.52
C ALA A 627 -7.70 -10.82 23.18
N GLY A 628 -7.01 -9.97 22.42
CA GLY A 628 -7.56 -8.69 21.97
C GLY A 628 -8.75 -8.85 21.02
N MET A 629 -8.67 -9.80 20.08
CA MET A 629 -9.75 -10.14 19.15
C MET A 629 -11.00 -10.67 19.89
N GLU A 630 -10.82 -11.59 20.84
CA GLU A 630 -11.92 -12.14 21.63
C GLU A 630 -12.59 -11.08 22.52
N ALA A 631 -11.84 -10.07 22.99
CA ALA A 631 -12.43 -8.96 23.75
C ALA A 631 -13.31 -8.04 22.90
N LEU A 632 -12.87 -7.72 21.67
CA LEU A 632 -13.66 -6.95 20.71
C LEU A 632 -14.95 -7.69 20.30
N LYS A 633 -14.82 -8.99 20.04
CA LYS A 633 -15.92 -9.92 19.75
C LYS A 633 -16.92 -10.03 20.91
N ALA A 634 -16.44 -10.18 22.15
CA ALA A 634 -17.29 -10.22 23.35
C ALA A 634 -18.01 -8.88 23.63
N ALA A 635 -17.45 -7.76 23.18
CA ALA A 635 -18.03 -6.43 23.31
C ALA A 635 -18.88 -5.98 22.10
N GLU A 636 -19.19 -6.90 21.17
CA GLU A 636 -19.91 -6.69 19.91
C GLU A 636 -19.45 -5.43 19.13
N CYS A 637 -18.14 -5.22 19.02
CA CYS A 637 -17.56 -4.09 18.31
C CYS A 637 -16.32 -4.46 17.48
N ALA A 638 -16.09 -3.75 16.39
CA ALA A 638 -14.79 -3.74 15.72
C ALA A 638 -13.75 -2.97 16.57
N GLY A 639 -12.47 -2.98 16.19
CA GLY A 639 -11.47 -2.25 16.96
C GLY A 639 -10.05 -2.33 16.44
N LYS A 640 -9.13 -1.68 17.15
CA LYS A 640 -7.69 -1.65 16.84
C LYS A 640 -6.86 -2.08 18.05
N LEU A 641 -6.01 -3.08 17.88
CA LEU A 641 -5.01 -3.47 18.85
C LEU A 641 -3.71 -2.69 18.58
N PHE A 642 -3.18 -2.03 19.60
CA PHE A 642 -1.87 -1.37 19.58
C PHE A 642 -0.88 -2.26 20.33
N LEU A 643 -0.12 -3.08 19.60
CA LEU A 643 0.85 -4.00 20.17
C LEU A 643 2.22 -3.35 20.27
N PHE A 644 2.78 -3.31 21.47
CA PHE A 644 4.17 -2.93 21.72
C PHE A 644 4.92 -4.22 22.06
N HIS A 645 5.95 -4.56 21.29
CA HIS A 645 6.68 -5.84 21.41
C HIS A 645 8.19 -5.66 21.17
N THR A 646 9.03 -6.37 21.92
CA THR A 646 10.49 -6.19 21.85
C THR A 646 11.24 -7.32 21.15
N SER A 647 10.85 -8.57 21.39
CA SER A 647 11.75 -9.74 21.25
C SER A 647 11.12 -10.83 20.38
N LEU A 648 11.91 -11.85 20.00
CA LEU A 648 11.36 -13.03 19.31
C LEU A 648 10.47 -13.84 20.29
N PRO A 649 9.18 -14.12 19.99
CA PRO A 649 8.31 -14.87 20.89
C PRO A 649 8.68 -16.36 20.90
N ILE A 650 9.47 -16.74 21.91
CA ILE A 650 10.04 -18.09 22.09
C ILE A 650 9.37 -18.91 23.21
N ALA A 651 8.45 -18.36 23.99
CA ALA A 651 7.72 -19.12 25.01
C ALA A 651 6.88 -20.25 24.37
N GLU A 652 6.65 -21.35 25.08
CA GLU A 652 5.82 -22.46 24.59
C GLU A 652 4.33 -22.09 24.55
N ALA A 653 3.88 -21.65 23.37
CA ALA A 653 2.51 -21.24 23.09
C ALA A 653 2.18 -21.39 21.58
N PRO A 654 0.90 -21.32 21.17
CA PRO A 654 0.51 -21.16 19.78
C PRO A 654 1.28 -20.02 19.11
N GLY A 655 1.81 -20.27 17.91
CA GLY A 655 2.59 -19.28 17.16
C GLY A 655 4.03 -19.04 17.66
N LYS A 656 4.57 -19.85 18.60
CA LYS A 656 6.00 -19.84 18.96
C LYS A 656 6.91 -19.83 17.73
N LEU A 657 7.93 -18.97 17.74
CA LEU A 657 8.92 -18.83 16.67
C LEU A 657 10.28 -19.41 17.08
N LYS A 658 11.12 -19.71 16.09
CA LYS A 658 12.53 -20.08 16.26
C LYS A 658 13.42 -19.08 15.55
N ASN A 659 14.65 -18.89 16.03
CA ASN A 659 15.64 -18.18 15.22
C ASN A 659 15.99 -19.06 14.01
N ARG A 660 15.81 -18.50 12.81
CA ARG A 660 15.95 -19.19 11.52
C ARG A 660 16.73 -18.35 10.49
N ASP A 661 17.35 -17.25 10.92
CA ASP A 661 18.06 -16.37 9.99
C ASP A 661 19.31 -17.08 9.45
N ASP A 662 19.35 -17.33 8.14
CA ASP A 662 20.50 -17.89 7.46
C ASP A 662 20.83 -17.08 6.21
N ARG A 663 21.84 -16.21 6.38
CA ARG A 663 22.35 -15.34 5.32
C ARG A 663 22.89 -16.12 4.10
N LYS A 664 23.17 -17.43 4.24
CA LYS A 664 23.57 -18.31 3.12
C LYS A 664 22.43 -18.62 2.15
N LEU A 665 21.18 -18.37 2.53
CA LEU A 665 20.03 -18.55 1.64
C LEU A 665 19.81 -17.37 0.68
N ILE A 666 20.44 -16.21 0.94
CA ILE A 666 20.36 -15.02 0.08
C ILE A 666 20.97 -15.32 -1.30
N ASN A 667 20.31 -14.87 -2.38
CA ASN A 667 20.62 -15.21 -3.78
C ASN A 667 20.47 -16.71 -4.15
N THR A 668 19.70 -17.49 -3.37
CA THR A 668 19.39 -18.90 -3.69
C THR A 668 17.90 -19.13 -3.94
N ASP A 669 17.53 -20.26 -4.54
CA ASP A 669 16.12 -20.66 -4.71
C ASP A 669 15.34 -20.81 -3.38
N LYS A 670 16.06 -20.93 -2.26
CA LYS A 670 15.49 -20.99 -0.90
C LYS A 670 15.31 -19.63 -0.25
N GLU A 671 15.83 -18.54 -0.82
CA GLU A 671 15.75 -17.19 -0.23
C GLU A 671 14.32 -16.79 0.19
N LYS A 672 13.33 -17.18 -0.63
CA LYS A 672 11.91 -16.97 -0.35
C LYS A 672 11.44 -17.48 1.02
N THR A 673 12.07 -18.51 1.61
CA THR A 673 11.68 -18.99 2.94
C THR A 673 12.01 -18.01 4.06
N LEU A 674 12.91 -17.04 3.82
CA LEU A 674 13.16 -15.92 4.74
C LEU A 674 12.02 -14.87 4.73
N PHE A 675 11.22 -14.81 3.65
CA PHE A 675 10.08 -13.90 3.52
C PHE A 675 8.71 -14.55 3.79
N GLN A 676 8.65 -15.88 3.84
CA GLN A 676 7.45 -16.64 4.22
C GLN A 676 7.37 -16.80 5.74
N PRO A 677 6.18 -16.82 6.37
CA PRO A 677 6.05 -17.05 7.82
C PRO A 677 6.47 -18.47 8.24
N GLN A 678 6.91 -18.63 9.48
CA GLN A 678 7.30 -19.95 10.04
C GLN A 678 6.12 -20.91 10.21
N THR A 679 4.92 -20.40 10.50
CA THR A 679 3.74 -21.22 10.80
C THR A 679 2.48 -20.62 10.17
N GLY A 680 1.53 -21.48 9.81
CA GLY A 680 0.22 -21.05 9.28
C GLY A 680 -0.69 -20.38 10.31
N ALA A 681 -0.39 -20.51 11.62
CA ALA A 681 -1.20 -19.98 12.71
C ALA A 681 -1.45 -18.46 12.58
N TYR A 682 -0.44 -17.71 12.15
CA TYR A 682 -0.56 -16.26 11.92
C TYR A 682 -1.50 -15.90 10.76
N GLN A 683 -1.65 -16.77 9.76
CA GLN A 683 -2.59 -16.57 8.65
C GLN A 683 -4.03 -16.91 9.07
N THR A 684 -4.21 -17.96 9.87
CA THR A 684 -5.51 -18.32 10.48
C THR A 684 -6.01 -17.21 11.39
N LEU A 685 -5.16 -16.77 12.34
CA LEU A 685 -5.49 -15.71 13.29
C LEU A 685 -5.77 -14.37 12.59
N ALA A 686 -5.06 -14.05 11.50
CA ALA A 686 -5.36 -12.86 10.70
C ALA A 686 -6.74 -12.91 10.05
N LYS A 687 -7.14 -14.07 9.50
CA LYS A 687 -8.47 -14.28 8.93
C LYS A 687 -9.56 -14.11 10.01
N GLU A 688 -9.34 -14.66 11.20
CA GLU A 688 -10.25 -14.53 12.33
C GLU A 688 -10.38 -13.07 12.78
N CYS A 689 -9.25 -12.35 12.87
CA CYS A 689 -9.23 -10.92 13.19
C CYS A 689 -10.02 -10.10 12.16
N VAL A 690 -9.84 -10.36 10.85
CA VAL A 690 -10.62 -9.71 9.79
C VAL A 690 -12.11 -10.02 9.90
N ALA A 691 -12.50 -11.26 10.17
CA ALA A 691 -13.90 -11.63 10.34
C ALA A 691 -14.59 -10.88 11.50
N GLN A 692 -13.85 -10.57 12.57
CA GLN A 692 -14.34 -9.78 13.72
C GLN A 692 -14.19 -8.25 13.55
N GLY A 693 -13.46 -7.75 12.55
CA GLY A 693 -13.12 -6.33 12.46
C GLY A 693 -12.04 -5.88 13.46
N CYS A 694 -11.16 -6.80 13.88
CA CYS A 694 -9.99 -6.55 14.73
C CYS A 694 -8.77 -6.16 13.87
N CYS A 695 -8.45 -4.87 13.83
CA CYS A 695 -7.23 -4.35 13.20
C CYS A 695 -6.04 -4.46 14.17
N VAL A 696 -4.82 -4.70 13.67
CA VAL A 696 -3.63 -4.90 14.51
C VAL A 696 -2.47 -4.04 14.02
N ASP A 697 -2.04 -3.06 14.82
CA ASP A 697 -0.81 -2.31 14.58
C ASP A 697 0.28 -2.73 15.57
N LEU A 698 1.50 -2.85 15.06
CA LEU A 698 2.65 -3.41 15.78
C LEU A 698 3.81 -2.40 15.83
N PHE A 699 4.10 -1.93 17.03
CA PHE A 699 5.28 -1.15 17.40
C PHE A 699 6.34 -2.13 17.92
N LEU A 700 7.39 -2.34 17.13
CA LEU A 700 8.38 -3.39 17.30
C LEU A 700 9.75 -2.77 17.64
N PHE A 701 10.34 -3.19 18.75
CA PHE A 701 11.56 -2.60 19.33
C PHE A 701 12.72 -3.61 19.40
N PRO A 702 13.18 -4.16 18.26
CA PRO A 702 14.11 -5.29 18.24
C PRO A 702 15.54 -4.87 18.58
N ASN A 703 16.19 -5.59 19.47
CA ASN A 703 17.64 -5.51 19.71
C ASN A 703 18.43 -6.64 18.99
N GLN A 704 17.74 -7.64 18.44
CA GLN A 704 18.26 -8.78 17.69
C GLN A 704 17.23 -9.22 16.63
N TYR A 705 17.43 -10.37 15.96
CA TYR A 705 16.46 -10.96 15.04
C TYR A 705 15.14 -11.31 15.73
N VAL A 706 14.02 -10.87 15.14
CA VAL A 706 12.65 -11.06 15.66
C VAL A 706 11.69 -11.67 14.63
N ASP A 707 12.17 -12.01 13.44
CA ASP A 707 11.38 -12.60 12.35
C ASP A 707 10.16 -11.75 11.93
N VAL A 708 10.44 -10.54 11.47
CA VAL A 708 9.44 -9.59 10.92
C VAL A 708 8.61 -10.25 9.83
N ALA A 709 9.17 -11.19 9.05
CA ALA A 709 8.45 -11.93 8.02
C ALA A 709 7.31 -12.82 8.56
N THR A 710 7.32 -13.19 9.85
CA THR A 710 6.19 -13.84 10.51
C THR A 710 5.35 -12.85 11.33
N LEU A 711 5.98 -11.98 12.14
CA LEU A 711 5.25 -11.05 13.02
C LEU A 711 4.40 -10.02 12.24
N SER A 712 4.81 -9.65 11.01
CA SER A 712 4.06 -8.71 10.16
C SER A 712 2.79 -9.29 9.54
N VAL A 713 2.55 -10.61 9.58
CA VAL A 713 1.45 -11.24 8.83
C VAL A 713 0.07 -10.77 9.31
N VAL A 714 -0.17 -10.70 10.62
CA VAL A 714 -1.46 -10.24 11.14
C VAL A 714 -1.67 -8.74 10.88
N PRO A 715 -0.72 -7.84 11.19
CA PRO A 715 -0.83 -6.44 10.76
C PRO A 715 -1.05 -6.25 9.26
N GLN A 716 -0.30 -6.95 8.40
CA GLN A 716 -0.47 -6.83 6.95
C GLN A 716 -1.86 -7.29 6.50
N LEU A 717 -2.36 -8.43 6.97
CA LEU A 717 -3.63 -8.99 6.49
C LEU A 717 -4.86 -8.32 7.12
N THR A 718 -4.74 -7.73 8.32
CA THR A 718 -5.84 -6.99 8.96
C THR A 718 -5.99 -5.54 8.48
N GLY A 719 -5.09 -5.07 7.61
CA GLY A 719 -5.07 -3.68 7.13
C GLY A 719 -4.39 -2.69 8.08
N GLY A 720 -3.67 -3.19 9.09
CA GLY A 720 -2.91 -2.41 10.05
C GLY A 720 -1.49 -2.05 9.59
N SER A 721 -0.66 -1.61 10.54
CA SER A 721 0.69 -1.08 10.31
C SER A 721 1.75 -1.80 11.14
N VAL A 722 3.00 -1.84 10.64
CA VAL A 722 4.18 -2.16 11.46
C VAL A 722 5.05 -0.92 11.55
N TYR A 723 5.66 -0.69 12.71
CA TYR A 723 6.65 0.34 13.01
C TYR A 723 7.87 -0.33 13.65
N LYS A 724 9.08 -0.09 13.15
CA LYS A 724 10.30 -0.75 13.65
C LYS A 724 11.35 0.22 14.19
N TYR A 725 11.77 0.01 15.43
CA TYR A 725 12.76 0.81 16.17
C TYR A 725 13.92 -0.09 16.60
N ALA A 726 14.80 -0.42 15.64
CA ALA A 726 15.93 -1.30 15.90
C ALA A 726 16.92 -0.66 16.88
N CYS A 727 17.32 -1.41 17.91
CA CYS A 727 18.21 -0.98 18.99
C CYS A 727 17.74 0.29 19.74
N PHE A 728 16.41 0.45 19.91
CA PHE A 728 15.75 1.59 20.55
C PHE A 728 16.42 2.03 21.87
N GLN A 729 16.67 3.34 21.97
CA GLN A 729 17.11 4.03 23.19
C GLN A 729 16.25 5.27 23.40
N VAL A 730 15.72 5.49 24.62
CA VAL A 730 14.82 6.61 24.91
C VAL A 730 15.49 7.95 24.56
N GLU A 731 16.76 8.11 24.86
CA GLU A 731 17.55 9.32 24.62
C GLU A 731 17.65 9.69 23.13
N ASN A 732 17.55 8.70 22.23
CA ASN A 732 17.76 8.87 20.79
C ASN A 732 16.48 8.73 19.95
N ASP A 733 15.55 7.84 20.34
CA ASP A 733 14.41 7.42 19.51
C ASP A 733 13.04 7.87 20.06
N GLN A 734 12.94 8.46 21.27
CA GLN A 734 11.65 8.80 21.89
C GLN A 734 10.79 9.73 21.02
N GLU A 735 11.37 10.76 20.40
CA GLU A 735 10.62 11.69 19.54
C GLU A 735 10.04 10.98 18.32
N ARG A 736 10.84 10.10 17.71
CA ARG A 736 10.46 9.32 16.53
C ARG A 736 9.31 8.35 16.86
N PHE A 737 9.48 7.56 17.91
CA PHE A 737 8.45 6.62 18.38
C PHE A 737 7.16 7.36 18.78
N MET A 738 7.27 8.40 19.61
CA MET A 738 6.08 9.11 20.09
C MET A 738 5.39 9.90 18.99
N SER A 739 6.09 10.44 18.00
CA SER A 739 5.48 11.09 16.85
C SER A 739 4.77 10.12 15.90
N ASP A 740 5.28 8.89 15.76
CA ASP A 740 4.60 7.82 15.02
C ASP A 740 3.36 7.32 15.77
N LEU A 741 3.46 7.08 17.08
CA LEU A 741 2.33 6.64 17.92
C LEU A 741 1.24 7.72 18.05
N ARG A 742 1.61 8.99 18.27
CA ARG A 742 0.67 10.13 18.31
C ARG A 742 -0.10 10.24 17.00
N ARG A 743 0.60 10.18 15.85
CA ARG A 743 -0.05 10.18 14.53
C ARG A 743 -0.98 8.99 14.35
N ASP A 744 -0.55 7.79 14.74
CA ASP A 744 -1.31 6.56 14.50
C ASP A 744 -2.59 6.46 15.33
N VAL A 745 -2.57 6.87 16.61
CA VAL A 745 -3.78 6.97 17.44
C VAL A 745 -4.73 8.05 16.89
N GLN A 746 -4.21 9.15 16.37
CA GLN A 746 -5.00 10.28 15.84
C GLN A 746 -5.61 10.03 14.45
N LYS A 747 -5.30 8.93 13.75
CA LYS A 747 -5.82 8.70 12.39
C LYS A 747 -7.33 8.52 12.39
N VAL A 748 -7.98 9.08 11.37
CA VAL A 748 -9.31 8.62 10.97
C VAL A 748 -9.16 7.23 10.37
N VAL A 749 -9.79 6.24 11.00
CA VAL A 749 -9.77 4.83 10.60
C VAL A 749 -11.20 4.36 10.36
N GLY A 750 -11.45 3.73 9.22
CA GLY A 750 -12.67 2.98 8.93
C GLY A 750 -12.51 1.51 9.32
N PHE A 751 -13.47 0.95 10.04
CA PHE A 751 -13.44 -0.41 10.59
C PHE A 751 -14.39 -1.37 9.88
N ASP A 752 -14.11 -2.68 10.00
CA ASP A 752 -14.92 -3.77 9.42
C ASP A 752 -15.24 -3.53 7.93
N ALA A 753 -14.21 -3.23 7.16
CA ALA A 753 -14.31 -2.61 5.86
C ALA A 753 -14.20 -3.62 4.72
N VAL A 754 -15.01 -3.41 3.67
CA VAL A 754 -14.99 -4.20 2.44
C VAL A 754 -14.94 -3.27 1.24
N MET A 755 -13.84 -3.31 0.51
CA MET A 755 -13.65 -2.57 -0.74
C MET A 755 -13.89 -3.47 -1.95
N ARG A 756 -14.71 -3.01 -2.90
CA ARG A 756 -14.94 -3.71 -4.17
C ARG A 756 -14.80 -2.76 -5.35
N VAL A 757 -13.91 -3.09 -6.28
CA VAL A 757 -13.75 -2.36 -7.55
C VAL A 757 -14.65 -2.99 -8.61
N ARG A 758 -15.52 -2.17 -9.20
CA ARG A 758 -16.35 -2.52 -10.36
C ARG A 758 -15.81 -1.84 -11.60
N THR A 759 -16.06 -2.47 -12.74
CA THR A 759 -15.58 -2.04 -14.06
C THR A 759 -16.72 -2.01 -15.07
N SER A 760 -16.53 -1.30 -16.19
CA SER A 760 -17.38 -1.43 -17.37
C SER A 760 -17.12 -2.74 -18.11
N THR A 761 -18.12 -3.23 -18.85
CA THR A 761 -17.97 -4.34 -19.81
C THR A 761 -16.70 -4.18 -20.67
N GLY A 762 -15.95 -5.26 -20.85
CA GLY A 762 -14.68 -5.30 -21.59
C GLY A 762 -13.45 -5.52 -20.71
N ILE A 763 -13.45 -5.01 -19.46
CA ILE A 763 -12.36 -5.25 -18.49
C ILE A 763 -12.90 -5.67 -17.12
N ARG A 764 -12.06 -6.33 -16.32
CA ARG A 764 -12.27 -6.56 -14.88
C ARG A 764 -10.98 -6.38 -14.09
N ALA A 765 -11.12 -6.15 -12.79
CA ALA A 765 -10.04 -6.40 -11.83
C ALA A 765 -9.75 -7.91 -11.75
N ILE A 766 -8.48 -8.28 -11.66
CA ILE A 766 -8.04 -9.69 -11.62
C ILE A 766 -6.99 -10.01 -10.55
N ASP A 767 -6.25 -9.02 -10.04
CA ASP A 767 -5.33 -9.20 -8.92
C ASP A 767 -5.17 -7.88 -8.12
N PHE A 768 -4.80 -8.01 -6.85
CA PHE A 768 -4.79 -6.91 -5.87
C PHE A 768 -3.49 -6.93 -5.05
N PHE A 769 -2.96 -5.76 -4.66
CA PHE A 769 -1.71 -5.62 -3.93
C PHE A 769 -1.84 -4.55 -2.83
N GLY A 770 -1.61 -4.92 -1.57
CA GLY A 770 -1.83 -4.04 -0.42
C GLY A 770 -1.68 -4.76 0.92
N ALA A 771 -2.10 -4.09 2.00
CA ALA A 771 -2.32 -4.68 3.31
C ALA A 771 -3.82 -4.92 3.50
N PHE A 772 -4.27 -6.16 3.31
CA PHE A 772 -5.66 -6.60 3.39
C PHE A 772 -5.74 -8.14 3.39
N TYR A 773 -6.94 -8.68 3.60
CA TYR A 773 -7.31 -10.07 3.35
C TYR A 773 -8.30 -10.17 2.17
N MET A 774 -8.41 -11.37 1.58
CA MET A 774 -9.42 -11.68 0.57
C MET A 774 -9.86 -13.14 0.73
N SER A 775 -11.13 -13.38 1.07
CA SER A 775 -11.75 -14.71 1.05
C SER A 775 -12.12 -15.16 -0.37
N ASN A 776 -12.30 -14.22 -1.29
CA ASN A 776 -12.72 -14.44 -2.67
C ASN A 776 -11.92 -13.57 -3.65
N THR A 777 -12.17 -13.66 -4.96
CA THR A 777 -11.37 -12.97 -6.00
C THR A 777 -11.83 -11.54 -6.33
N THR A 778 -12.78 -10.97 -5.57
CA THR A 778 -13.45 -9.71 -5.94
C THR A 778 -13.63 -8.70 -4.81
N ASP A 779 -13.73 -9.14 -3.56
CA ASP A 779 -13.87 -8.26 -2.40
C ASP A 779 -12.59 -8.23 -1.58
N VAL A 780 -12.14 -7.01 -1.25
CA VAL A 780 -10.95 -6.75 -0.44
C VAL A 780 -11.41 -6.44 0.98
N GLU A 781 -11.07 -7.31 1.91
CA GLU A 781 -11.50 -7.28 3.31
C GLU A 781 -10.41 -6.66 4.19
N LEU A 782 -10.75 -5.63 4.96
CA LEU A 782 -9.84 -4.97 5.90
C LEU A 782 -10.51 -4.85 7.26
N ALA A 783 -9.82 -5.26 8.33
CA ALA A 783 -10.35 -5.08 9.68
C ALA A 783 -10.33 -3.59 10.09
N GLY A 784 -9.30 -2.87 9.64
CA GLY A 784 -9.23 -1.41 9.66
C GLY A 784 -8.54 -0.88 8.40
N LEU A 785 -8.90 0.33 7.99
CA LEU A 785 -8.31 1.09 6.88
C LEU A 785 -8.11 2.54 7.35
N ASP A 786 -6.89 3.05 7.29
CA ASP A 786 -6.59 4.47 7.59
C ASP A 786 -6.40 5.30 6.31
N GLY A 787 -6.23 6.62 6.49
CA GLY A 787 -6.04 7.56 5.38
C GLY A 787 -4.73 7.43 4.58
N ASP A 788 -3.79 6.60 5.02
CA ASP A 788 -2.54 6.29 4.30
C ASP A 788 -2.66 5.01 3.44
N LYS A 789 -3.42 4.02 3.91
CA LYS A 789 -3.50 2.68 3.32
C LYS A 789 -3.96 2.71 1.84
N THR A 790 -3.17 2.06 1.00
CA THR A 790 -3.37 2.02 -0.46
C THR A 790 -3.48 0.59 -0.98
N VAL A 791 -4.44 0.36 -1.88
CA VAL A 791 -4.63 -0.89 -2.63
C VAL A 791 -4.35 -0.63 -4.11
N THR A 792 -3.40 -1.36 -4.69
CA THR A 792 -3.13 -1.37 -6.12
C THR A 792 -3.86 -2.54 -6.78
N VAL A 793 -4.50 -2.33 -7.93
CA VAL A 793 -5.39 -3.30 -8.60
C VAL A 793 -4.93 -3.49 -10.04
N GLU A 794 -4.70 -4.74 -10.47
CA GLU A 794 -4.44 -5.10 -11.87
C GLU A 794 -5.76 -5.38 -12.61
N PHE A 795 -5.87 -4.89 -13.85
CA PHE A 795 -6.98 -5.12 -14.75
C PHE A 795 -6.55 -5.95 -15.96
N LYS A 796 -7.44 -6.80 -16.47
CA LYS A 796 -7.29 -7.48 -17.76
C LYS A 796 -8.60 -7.43 -18.55
N HIS A 797 -8.48 -7.56 -19.87
CA HIS A 797 -9.63 -7.68 -20.78
C HIS A 797 -10.37 -9.00 -20.58
N ASP A 798 -11.70 -8.90 -20.53
CA ASP A 798 -12.63 -10.02 -20.69
C ASP A 798 -13.33 -10.00 -22.06
N ASP A 799 -13.44 -8.82 -22.67
CA ASP A 799 -14.02 -8.61 -24.01
C ASP A 799 -13.37 -7.37 -24.65
N ARG A 800 -13.80 -6.98 -25.85
CA ARG A 800 -13.40 -5.73 -26.51
C ARG A 800 -14.04 -4.51 -25.81
N LEU A 801 -13.25 -3.45 -25.66
CA LEU A 801 -13.75 -2.14 -25.22
C LEU A 801 -14.21 -1.30 -26.42
N ASN A 802 -15.17 -0.39 -26.16
CA ASN A 802 -15.62 0.61 -27.12
C ASN A 802 -14.88 1.96 -26.87
N GLU A 803 -14.43 2.59 -27.95
CA GLU A 803 -13.64 3.83 -27.96
C GLU A 803 -14.48 5.09 -27.62
N GLU A 804 -15.75 5.10 -28.04
CA GLU A 804 -16.74 6.14 -27.74
C GLU A 804 -17.17 6.10 -26.27
N SER A 805 -17.36 4.91 -25.68
CA SER A 805 -17.75 4.76 -24.27
C SER A 805 -16.60 4.97 -23.29
N GLY A 806 -15.37 4.64 -23.72
CA GLY A 806 -14.23 4.52 -22.81
C GLY A 806 -14.36 3.31 -21.87
N ALA A 807 -13.59 3.33 -20.79
CA ALA A 807 -13.61 2.33 -19.72
C ALA A 807 -13.92 3.00 -18.38
N LEU A 808 -14.79 2.42 -17.56
CA LEU A 808 -15.22 2.99 -16.29
C LEU A 808 -14.74 2.15 -15.11
N LEU A 809 -14.27 2.82 -14.06
CA LEU A 809 -13.96 2.23 -12.76
C LEU A 809 -14.89 2.82 -11.70
N GLN A 810 -15.40 1.97 -10.80
CA GLN A 810 -16.07 2.41 -9.57
C GLN A 810 -15.50 1.63 -8.39
N CYS A 811 -14.68 2.28 -7.59
CA CYS A 811 -14.31 1.78 -6.26
C CYS A 811 -15.47 2.08 -5.30
N ALA A 812 -15.87 1.10 -4.50
CA ALA A 812 -16.81 1.28 -3.41
C ALA A 812 -16.27 0.62 -2.14
N LEU A 813 -16.08 1.41 -1.08
CA LEU A 813 -15.64 0.99 0.24
C LEU A 813 -16.83 1.06 1.21
N LEU A 814 -17.32 -0.10 1.63
CA LEU A 814 -18.23 -0.21 2.78
C LEU A 814 -17.38 -0.23 4.06
N TYR A 815 -17.68 0.58 5.06
CA TYR A 815 -16.94 0.63 6.33
C TYR A 815 -17.80 1.16 7.51
N THR A 816 -17.28 1.03 8.73
CA THR A 816 -17.84 1.61 9.97
C THR A 816 -16.95 2.75 10.46
N SER A 817 -17.51 3.92 10.77
CA SER A 817 -16.75 5.07 11.29
C SER A 817 -16.40 4.94 12.78
N CYS A 818 -15.57 5.85 13.30
CA CYS A 818 -15.27 5.91 14.75
C CYS A 818 -16.50 6.24 15.62
N ALA A 819 -17.58 6.78 15.05
CA ALA A 819 -18.86 6.99 15.73
C ALA A 819 -19.83 5.79 15.60
N GLY A 820 -19.41 4.67 14.99
CA GLY A 820 -20.28 3.50 14.77
C GLY A 820 -21.24 3.65 13.58
N GLN A 821 -21.06 4.65 12.70
CA GLN A 821 -21.92 4.79 11.51
C GLN A 821 -21.43 3.89 10.38
N ARG A 822 -22.34 3.12 9.75
CA ARG A 822 -22.03 2.35 8.53
C ARG A 822 -22.12 3.28 7.32
N ARG A 823 -21.06 3.33 6.50
CA ARG A 823 -20.96 4.20 5.32
C ARG A 823 -20.39 3.50 4.11
N LEU A 824 -20.67 4.07 2.94
CA LEU A 824 -20.22 3.62 1.63
C LEU A 824 -19.50 4.76 0.90
N ARG A 825 -18.17 4.81 0.95
CA ARG A 825 -17.40 5.76 0.13
C ARG A 825 -17.28 5.25 -1.30
N ILE A 826 -17.63 6.09 -2.27
CA ILE A 826 -17.61 5.79 -3.69
C ILE A 826 -16.58 6.68 -4.40
N HIS A 827 -15.77 6.09 -5.28
CA HIS A 827 -14.92 6.83 -6.23
C HIS A 827 -15.17 6.31 -7.64
N ASN A 828 -15.59 7.19 -8.54
CA ASN A 828 -15.86 6.91 -9.95
C ASN A 828 -14.78 7.53 -10.83
N LEU A 829 -14.25 6.79 -11.80
CA LEU A 829 -13.27 7.31 -12.76
C LEU A 829 -13.58 6.79 -14.16
N ALA A 830 -13.71 7.69 -15.12
CA ALA A 830 -13.87 7.38 -16.53
C ALA A 830 -12.54 7.58 -17.26
N LEU A 831 -12.05 6.52 -17.88
CA LEU A 831 -10.86 6.47 -18.72
C LEU A 831 -11.27 6.47 -20.20
N ASN A 832 -10.40 6.97 -21.08
CA ASN A 832 -10.59 6.76 -22.51
C ASN A 832 -10.19 5.34 -22.89
N CYS A 833 -10.62 4.91 -24.07
CA CYS A 833 -10.08 3.73 -24.74
C CYS A 833 -9.35 4.17 -26.01
N CYS A 834 -8.47 3.34 -26.55
CA CYS A 834 -7.72 3.66 -27.77
C CYS A 834 -7.47 2.42 -28.65
N THR A 835 -7.55 2.61 -29.97
CA THR A 835 -7.19 1.61 -30.99
C THR A 835 -5.76 1.76 -31.52
N GLN A 836 -5.04 2.81 -31.14
CA GLN A 836 -3.67 3.10 -31.58
C GLN A 836 -2.67 3.04 -30.42
N LEU A 837 -1.54 2.37 -30.61
CA LEU A 837 -0.48 2.27 -29.60
C LEU A 837 0.10 3.65 -29.21
N ALA A 838 0.14 4.60 -30.15
CA ALA A 838 0.62 5.95 -29.88
C ALA A 838 -0.21 6.68 -28.81
N ASP A 839 -1.52 6.39 -28.70
CA ASP A 839 -2.40 7.01 -27.71
C ASP A 839 -2.29 6.38 -26.33
N LEU A 840 -1.99 5.07 -26.25
CA LEU A 840 -1.55 4.44 -25.01
C LEU A 840 -0.25 5.10 -24.52
N TYR A 841 0.79 5.13 -25.35
CA TYR A 841 2.12 5.66 -25.01
C TYR A 841 2.19 7.18 -24.82
N ARG A 842 1.11 7.93 -25.08
CA ARG A 842 0.97 9.35 -24.72
C ARG A 842 0.35 9.57 -23.33
N ASN A 843 -0.48 8.64 -22.86
CA ASN A 843 -1.35 8.84 -21.70
C ASN A 843 -1.03 7.89 -20.52
N CYS A 844 0.23 7.43 -20.42
CA CYS A 844 0.71 6.61 -19.31
C CYS A 844 1.35 7.44 -18.19
N GLU A 845 1.31 6.93 -16.97
CA GLU A 845 1.88 7.57 -15.77
C GLU A 845 2.98 6.69 -15.18
N THR A 846 4.23 7.15 -15.31
CA THR A 846 5.40 6.34 -14.93
C THR A 846 5.49 6.09 -13.43
N ASP A 847 5.12 7.05 -12.57
CA ASP A 847 5.14 6.84 -11.11
C ASP A 847 4.16 5.73 -10.68
N THR A 848 2.94 5.74 -11.24
CA THR A 848 1.92 4.69 -11.00
C THR A 848 2.38 3.33 -11.54
N LEU A 849 3.06 3.32 -12.70
CA LEU A 849 3.65 2.10 -13.26
C LEU A 849 4.77 1.53 -12.38
N ILE A 850 5.60 2.38 -11.77
CA ILE A 850 6.66 1.99 -10.84
C ILE A 850 6.08 1.48 -9.51
N ASN A 851 5.03 2.11 -8.97
CA ASN A 851 4.30 1.60 -7.80
C ASN A 851 3.79 0.17 -8.06
N TYR A 852 3.16 -0.07 -9.22
CA TYR A 852 2.73 -1.40 -9.62
C TYR A 852 3.91 -2.38 -9.75
N MET A 853 4.96 -2.04 -10.49
CA MET A 853 6.12 -2.93 -10.72
C MET A 853 6.83 -3.31 -9.41
N ALA A 854 6.97 -2.36 -8.47
CA ALA A 854 7.54 -2.62 -7.16
C ALA A 854 6.69 -3.60 -6.33
N LYS A 855 5.36 -3.37 -6.24
CA LYS A 855 4.44 -4.26 -5.50
C LYS A 855 4.35 -5.65 -6.13
N PHE A 856 4.34 -5.74 -7.46
CA PHE A 856 4.41 -6.98 -8.21
C PHE A 856 5.68 -7.78 -7.86
N ALA A 857 6.85 -7.14 -7.90
CA ALA A 857 8.12 -7.77 -7.54
C ALA A 857 8.19 -8.21 -6.07
N TYR A 858 7.70 -7.37 -5.15
CA TYR A 858 7.72 -7.63 -3.71
C TYR A 858 6.73 -8.72 -3.28
N ARG A 859 5.73 -9.03 -4.11
CA ARG A 859 4.92 -10.26 -4.02
C ARG A 859 5.61 -11.45 -4.68
N GLY A 860 6.32 -11.24 -5.80
CA GLY A 860 7.08 -12.26 -6.52
C GLY A 860 8.14 -12.97 -5.67
N VAL A 861 8.88 -12.24 -4.82
CA VAL A 861 9.94 -12.80 -3.95
C VAL A 861 9.45 -13.78 -2.88
N LEU A 862 8.13 -13.85 -2.60
CA LEU A 862 7.55 -14.89 -1.75
C LEU A 862 7.56 -16.28 -2.40
N ASN A 863 7.65 -16.34 -3.74
CA ASN A 863 7.37 -17.56 -4.51
C ASN A 863 8.52 -17.95 -5.45
N SER A 864 9.21 -16.95 -6.03
CA SER A 864 10.28 -17.11 -7.01
C SER A 864 11.63 -16.61 -6.47
N PRO A 865 12.76 -17.11 -7.00
CA PRO A 865 14.09 -16.58 -6.66
C PRO A 865 14.21 -15.10 -7.04
N VAL A 866 14.90 -14.31 -6.21
CA VAL A 866 15.03 -12.84 -6.41
C VAL A 866 15.58 -12.50 -7.79
N LYS A 867 16.55 -13.28 -8.30
CA LYS A 867 17.06 -13.14 -9.67
C LYS A 867 15.95 -13.20 -10.72
N THR A 868 15.10 -14.23 -10.69
CA THR A 868 13.99 -14.39 -11.65
C THR A 868 13.01 -13.23 -11.60
N VAL A 869 12.76 -12.66 -10.42
CA VAL A 869 11.93 -11.47 -10.27
C VAL A 869 12.57 -10.25 -10.96
N ARG A 870 13.87 -10.02 -10.75
CA ARG A 870 14.63 -8.94 -11.42
C ARG A 870 14.62 -9.10 -12.94
N ASP A 871 14.95 -10.30 -13.42
CA ASP A 871 15.01 -10.63 -14.84
C ASP A 871 13.64 -10.41 -15.52
N THR A 872 12.53 -10.66 -14.80
CA THR A 872 11.16 -10.41 -15.28
C THR A 872 10.88 -8.91 -15.47
N LEU A 873 11.23 -8.07 -14.49
CA LEU A 873 11.04 -6.61 -14.61
C LEU A 873 11.89 -6.01 -15.75
N ILE A 874 13.15 -6.42 -15.85
CA ILE A 874 14.08 -6.02 -16.91
C ILE A 874 13.50 -6.38 -18.28
N THR A 875 13.03 -7.62 -18.44
CA THR A 875 12.40 -8.10 -19.67
C THR A 875 11.15 -7.28 -20.02
N GLN A 876 10.26 -7.03 -19.06
CA GLN A 876 9.03 -6.27 -19.31
C GLN A 876 9.31 -4.82 -19.73
N CYS A 877 10.25 -4.14 -19.07
CA CYS A 877 10.66 -2.79 -19.45
C CYS A 877 11.26 -2.74 -20.87
N ALA A 878 12.13 -3.70 -21.21
CA ALA A 878 12.68 -3.82 -22.55
C ALA A 878 11.58 -4.05 -23.61
N GLN A 879 10.58 -4.89 -23.32
CA GLN A 879 9.45 -5.15 -24.21
C GLN A 879 8.55 -3.92 -24.43
N ILE A 880 8.22 -3.19 -23.35
CA ILE A 880 7.43 -1.94 -23.43
C ILE A 880 8.13 -0.93 -24.35
N LEU A 881 9.44 -0.72 -24.16
CA LEU A 881 10.22 0.26 -24.92
C LEU A 881 10.54 -0.21 -26.35
N ALA A 882 10.76 -1.50 -26.58
CA ALA A 882 10.91 -2.07 -27.91
C ALA A 882 9.61 -1.99 -28.72
N CYS A 883 8.45 -2.20 -28.08
CA CYS A 883 7.16 -2.06 -28.74
C CYS A 883 6.90 -0.61 -29.18
N TYR A 884 7.17 0.39 -28.33
CA TYR A 884 7.12 1.79 -28.73
C TYR A 884 8.08 2.09 -29.90
N ARG A 885 9.34 1.64 -29.82
CA ARG A 885 10.34 1.85 -30.87
C ARG A 885 9.95 1.22 -32.21
N LYS A 886 9.26 0.06 -32.19
CA LYS A 886 8.83 -0.65 -33.40
C LYS A 886 7.58 -0.04 -34.05
N ASN A 887 6.63 0.44 -33.25
CA ASN A 887 5.27 0.75 -33.73
C ASN A 887 4.87 2.24 -33.64
N CYS A 888 5.63 3.08 -32.94
CA CYS A 888 5.25 4.49 -32.68
C CYS A 888 6.36 5.50 -32.96
N ALA A 889 7.62 5.14 -32.76
CA ALA A 889 8.75 6.04 -32.98
C ALA A 889 9.04 6.24 -34.48
N SER A 890 9.38 7.48 -34.87
CA SER A 890 9.82 7.81 -36.23
C SER A 890 11.09 7.04 -36.64
N PRO A 891 11.26 6.71 -37.94
CA PRO A 891 12.48 6.09 -38.46
C PRO A 891 13.74 6.83 -38.02
N SER A 892 14.62 6.10 -37.32
CA SER A 892 15.74 6.63 -36.56
C SER A 892 16.81 5.56 -36.43
N SER A 893 18.08 5.94 -36.33
CA SER A 893 19.19 4.98 -36.42
C SER A 893 19.17 3.94 -35.29
N ALA A 894 19.57 2.71 -35.59
CA ALA A 894 19.62 1.61 -34.61
C ALA A 894 20.65 1.83 -33.47
N GLY A 895 21.50 2.86 -33.58
CA GLY A 895 22.40 3.30 -32.52
C GLY A 895 21.78 4.29 -31.53
N GLN A 896 20.64 4.90 -31.86
CA GLN A 896 19.90 5.78 -30.94
C GLN A 896 18.93 4.97 -30.08
N LEU A 897 18.85 5.29 -28.79
CA LEU A 897 17.74 4.91 -27.93
C LEU A 897 16.64 5.98 -28.05
N ILE A 898 15.39 5.55 -28.28
CA ILE A 898 14.22 6.44 -28.36
C ILE A 898 13.19 5.92 -27.36
N LEU A 899 12.67 6.81 -26.51
CA LEU A 899 11.73 6.50 -25.42
C LEU A 899 10.40 7.24 -25.66
N PRO A 900 9.26 6.75 -25.12
CA PRO A 900 8.05 7.55 -25.03
C PRO A 900 8.25 8.71 -24.04
N GLU A 901 7.72 9.89 -24.34
CA GLU A 901 7.93 11.09 -23.51
C GLU A 901 7.45 10.88 -22.06
N CYS A 902 6.23 10.36 -21.87
CA CYS A 902 5.69 10.04 -20.54
C CYS A 902 6.41 8.89 -19.82
N MET A 903 7.26 8.13 -20.52
CA MET A 903 8.04 6.98 -20.01
C MET A 903 9.55 7.19 -20.05
N LYS A 904 10.05 8.40 -20.34
CA LYS A 904 11.50 8.64 -20.44
C LYS A 904 12.26 8.38 -19.14
N LEU A 905 11.56 8.39 -18.00
CA LEU A 905 12.08 8.06 -16.66
C LEU A 905 11.89 6.58 -16.24
N LEU A 906 11.13 5.78 -16.99
CA LEU A 906 10.88 4.37 -16.64
C LEU A 906 12.18 3.57 -16.41
N PRO A 907 13.27 3.76 -17.20
CA PRO A 907 14.53 3.06 -16.94
C PRO A 907 15.25 3.49 -15.65
N VAL A 908 15.23 4.77 -15.27
CA VAL A 908 15.91 5.22 -14.03
C VAL A 908 15.17 4.74 -12.80
N TYR A 909 13.86 4.95 -12.73
CA TYR A 909 13.07 4.50 -11.57
C TYR A 909 13.04 2.96 -11.46
N LEU A 910 13.03 2.22 -12.58
CA LEU A 910 13.17 0.76 -12.51
C LEU A 910 14.56 0.34 -12.00
N ASN A 911 15.65 1.02 -12.42
CA ASN A 911 16.97 0.75 -11.86
C ASN A 911 17.00 1.00 -10.34
N CYS A 912 16.27 2.00 -9.85
CA CYS A 912 16.13 2.27 -8.42
C CYS A 912 15.38 1.14 -7.69
N VAL A 913 14.26 0.65 -8.23
CA VAL A 913 13.55 -0.54 -7.70
C VAL A 913 14.47 -1.76 -7.67
N LEU A 914 15.26 -1.99 -8.73
CA LEU A 914 16.23 -3.08 -8.81
C LEU A 914 17.42 -2.92 -7.85
N LYS A 915 17.78 -1.69 -7.47
CA LYS A 915 18.82 -1.40 -6.46
C LYS A 915 18.32 -1.54 -5.00
N SER A 916 17.01 -1.63 -4.77
CA SER A 916 16.42 -1.69 -3.41
C SER A 916 16.84 -2.94 -2.61
N ASP A 917 16.93 -2.81 -1.29
CA ASP A 917 17.40 -3.87 -0.37
C ASP A 917 16.58 -5.19 -0.42
N VAL A 918 15.33 -5.12 -0.87
CA VAL A 918 14.51 -6.33 -1.08
C VAL A 918 15.06 -7.14 -2.27
N LEU A 919 15.53 -6.49 -3.34
CA LEU A 919 16.00 -7.11 -4.58
C LEU A 919 17.53 -7.15 -4.74
N GLN A 920 18.29 -6.37 -3.97
CA GLN A 920 19.76 -6.32 -3.96
C GLN A 920 20.33 -5.89 -2.58
N PRO A 921 20.14 -6.71 -1.52
CA PRO A 921 20.56 -6.35 -0.17
C PRO A 921 22.07 -6.10 -0.06
N GLY A 922 22.44 -5.14 0.78
CA GLY A 922 23.83 -4.94 1.20
C GLY A 922 24.29 -5.91 2.29
N ALA A 923 25.61 -5.99 2.47
CA ALA A 923 26.23 -6.88 3.47
C ALA A 923 25.81 -6.57 4.92
N GLU A 924 25.39 -5.33 5.21
CA GLU A 924 24.91 -4.89 6.53
C GLU A 924 23.40 -5.03 6.72
N VAL A 925 22.64 -5.33 5.66
CA VAL A 925 21.16 -5.36 5.72
C VAL A 925 20.68 -6.67 6.34
N THR A 926 19.80 -6.59 7.34
CA THR A 926 19.23 -7.78 7.98
C THR A 926 18.01 -8.31 7.24
N THR A 927 17.69 -9.60 7.42
CA THR A 927 16.45 -10.19 6.92
C THR A 927 15.21 -9.44 7.41
N ASP A 928 15.24 -8.94 8.65
CA ASP A 928 14.16 -8.16 9.25
C ASP A 928 14.03 -6.73 8.69
N ASP A 929 15.09 -6.16 8.09
CA ASP A 929 14.99 -4.89 7.34
C ASP A 929 14.32 -5.13 5.99
N ARG A 930 14.74 -6.19 5.28
CA ARG A 930 14.16 -6.56 3.98
C ARG A 930 12.68 -6.92 4.09
N ALA A 931 12.31 -7.68 5.12
CA ALA A 931 10.91 -8.03 5.38
C ALA A 931 10.07 -6.79 5.71
N TYR A 932 10.60 -5.86 6.52
CA TYR A 932 9.95 -4.59 6.86
C TYR A 932 9.74 -3.69 5.63
N VAL A 933 10.80 -3.42 4.85
CA VAL A 933 10.73 -2.62 3.61
C VAL A 933 9.75 -3.23 2.60
N ARG A 934 9.77 -4.57 2.45
CA ARG A 934 8.84 -5.30 1.60
C ARG A 934 7.38 -5.04 1.99
N GLN A 935 7.07 -5.08 3.29
CA GLN A 935 5.72 -4.80 3.79
C GLN A 935 5.30 -3.33 3.59
N LEU A 936 6.20 -2.38 3.90
CA LEU A 936 5.94 -0.94 3.76
C LEU A 936 5.53 -0.59 2.32
N VAL A 937 6.37 -0.91 1.34
CA VAL A 937 6.12 -0.61 -0.08
C VAL A 937 4.85 -1.27 -0.60
N THR A 938 4.43 -2.41 -0.05
CA THR A 938 3.15 -3.04 -0.40
C THR A 938 1.95 -2.12 -0.10
N SER A 939 2.04 -1.32 0.97
CA SER A 939 0.97 -0.43 1.45
C SER A 939 1.06 1.01 0.94
N MET A 940 2.21 1.41 0.39
CA MET A 940 2.51 2.78 -0.05
C MET A 940 1.67 3.25 -1.24
N ASP A 941 1.40 4.55 -1.27
CA ASP A 941 0.84 5.25 -2.44
C ASP A 941 1.90 5.61 -3.51
N VAL A 942 1.45 6.23 -4.60
CA VAL A 942 2.31 6.59 -5.74
C VAL A 942 3.37 7.63 -5.34
N ALA A 943 3.01 8.63 -4.53
CA ALA A 943 3.91 9.68 -4.05
C ALA A 943 4.95 9.14 -3.06
N GLU A 944 4.51 8.27 -2.13
CA GLU A 944 5.41 7.56 -1.20
C GLU A 944 6.39 6.68 -1.97
N THR A 945 5.96 5.91 -2.97
CA THR A 945 6.89 5.10 -3.78
C THR A 945 7.83 5.94 -4.65
N ASN A 946 7.39 7.10 -5.17
CA ASN A 946 8.26 7.99 -5.96
C ASN A 946 9.46 8.45 -5.12
N VAL A 947 9.23 9.04 -3.94
CA VAL A 947 10.33 9.53 -3.07
C VAL A 947 11.13 8.40 -2.41
N PHE A 948 10.51 7.25 -2.13
CA PHE A 948 11.21 6.10 -1.56
C PHE A 948 12.23 5.51 -2.54
N PHE A 949 11.89 5.38 -3.83
CA PHE A 949 12.81 4.87 -4.84
C PHE A 949 13.71 5.95 -5.46
N TYR A 950 13.27 7.20 -5.55
CA TYR A 950 14.12 8.32 -5.99
C TYR A 950 14.16 9.43 -4.91
N PRO A 951 15.11 9.32 -3.96
CA PRO A 951 15.25 10.28 -2.86
C PRO A 951 15.49 11.72 -3.34
N ARG A 952 14.93 12.69 -2.63
CA ARG A 952 15.12 14.11 -2.93
C ARG A 952 16.40 14.60 -2.27
N LEU A 953 17.32 15.14 -3.08
CA LEU A 953 18.58 15.75 -2.61
C LEU A 953 18.49 17.27 -2.77
N LEU A 954 18.47 18.00 -1.65
CA LEU A 954 18.11 19.42 -1.56
C LEU A 954 19.32 20.26 -1.11
N PRO A 955 19.83 21.21 -1.92
CA PRO A 955 20.97 22.05 -1.55
C PRO A 955 20.55 23.20 -0.62
N LEU A 956 20.90 23.11 0.66
CA LEU A 956 20.46 24.06 1.70
C LEU A 956 21.11 25.44 1.54
N THR A 957 22.37 25.49 1.10
CA THR A 957 23.17 26.71 0.96
C THR A 957 22.90 27.51 -0.32
N LYS A 958 22.19 26.96 -1.31
CA LYS A 958 22.04 27.54 -2.65
C LYS A 958 20.76 28.37 -2.86
N SER A 959 19.87 28.41 -1.88
CA SER A 959 18.64 29.21 -1.94
C SER A 959 18.71 30.43 -1.00
N PRO A 960 18.22 31.62 -1.38
CA PRO A 960 18.30 32.83 -0.56
C PRO A 960 17.79 32.61 0.87
N ILE A 961 18.52 33.12 1.86
CA ILE A 961 18.24 32.91 3.29
C ILE A 961 16.84 33.39 3.68
N GLU A 962 16.35 34.45 3.03
CA GLU A 962 15.02 35.03 3.23
C GLU A 962 13.89 34.25 2.54
N SER A 963 14.19 33.33 1.62
CA SER A 963 13.16 32.55 0.94
C SER A 963 12.60 31.44 1.83
N THR A 964 11.28 31.44 1.98
CA THR A 964 10.49 30.37 2.59
C THR A 964 10.24 29.19 1.66
N THR A 965 10.63 29.28 0.38
CA THR A 965 10.37 28.24 -0.62
C THR A 965 11.31 27.04 -0.50
N GLU A 966 10.77 25.87 -0.84
CA GLU A 966 11.47 24.71 -1.40
C GLU A 966 12.79 25.04 -2.14
N PRO A 967 14.03 24.76 -1.69
CA PRO A 967 15.15 24.72 -2.63
C PRO A 967 14.89 23.65 -3.71
N PRO A 968 15.13 23.94 -5.00
CA PRO A 968 14.94 22.96 -6.06
C PRO A 968 15.91 21.78 -5.84
N ALA A 969 15.40 20.57 -6.01
CA ALA A 969 16.19 19.36 -5.84
C ALA A 969 17.28 19.24 -6.92
N VAL A 970 18.33 18.48 -6.62
CA VAL A 970 19.35 18.04 -7.58
C VAL A 970 19.31 16.51 -7.71
N ARG A 971 19.93 16.00 -8.78
CA ARG A 971 19.93 14.55 -9.06
C ARG A 971 20.65 13.77 -7.95
N ALA A 972 20.11 12.61 -7.59
CA ALA A 972 20.62 11.74 -6.54
C ALA A 972 21.90 11.01 -6.99
N SER A 973 23.01 11.74 -7.06
CA SER A 973 24.34 11.29 -7.50
C SER A 973 25.45 12.05 -6.77
N GLU A 974 26.56 11.39 -6.45
CA GLU A 974 27.75 12.00 -5.83
C GLU A 974 28.36 13.10 -6.71
N GLU A 975 28.19 13.04 -8.03
CA GLU A 975 28.63 14.08 -8.98
C GLU A 975 27.94 15.44 -8.77
N ARG A 976 26.85 15.50 -7.98
CA ARG A 976 26.12 16.75 -7.66
C ARG A 976 26.45 17.30 -6.28
N LEU A 977 27.30 16.63 -5.51
CA LEU A 977 27.76 17.08 -4.19
C LEU A 977 28.97 18.01 -4.32
N SER A 978 28.94 19.10 -3.55
CA SER A 978 29.98 20.13 -3.53
C SER A 978 30.57 20.22 -2.14
N ASN A 979 31.90 20.11 -2.04
CA ASN A 979 32.60 20.21 -0.75
C ASN A 979 32.41 21.57 -0.05
N GLY A 980 31.94 22.62 -0.75
CA GLY A 980 31.63 23.92 -0.16
C GLY A 980 30.20 24.08 0.38
N ASP A 981 29.33 23.09 0.21
CA ASP A 981 27.88 23.19 0.41
C ASP A 981 27.33 22.19 1.44
N ILE A 982 26.08 22.43 1.89
CA ILE A 982 25.31 21.51 2.75
C ILE A 982 24.09 21.01 1.99
N TYR A 983 23.80 19.71 2.07
CA TYR A 983 22.69 19.06 1.40
C TYR A 983 21.82 18.28 2.38
N LEU A 984 20.51 18.30 2.15
CA LEU A 984 19.51 17.51 2.86
C LEU A 984 18.99 16.42 1.91
N LEU A 985 19.08 15.14 2.30
CA LEU A 985 18.51 14.02 1.55
C LEU A 985 17.35 13.40 2.33
N GLU A 986 16.21 13.17 1.67
CA GLU A 986 15.08 12.42 2.25
C GLU A 986 14.46 11.42 1.27
N ASN A 987 14.00 10.28 1.80
CA ASN A 987 13.33 9.21 1.05
C ASN A 987 11.97 8.82 1.65
N GLY A 988 11.35 9.71 2.42
CA GLY A 988 10.12 9.45 3.18
C GLY A 988 10.23 8.56 4.43
N LEU A 989 11.38 7.91 4.68
CA LEU A 989 11.63 7.10 5.89
C LEU A 989 12.88 7.53 6.68
N ASN A 990 13.91 7.99 5.97
CA ASN A 990 15.18 8.47 6.51
C ASN A 990 15.42 9.91 6.03
N LEU A 991 16.17 10.66 6.82
CA LEU A 991 16.59 12.03 6.56
C LEU A 991 18.09 12.16 6.89
N PHE A 992 18.86 12.79 6.01
CA PHE A 992 20.32 12.94 6.14
C PHE A 992 20.73 14.39 5.88
N ILE A 993 21.61 14.93 6.73
CA ILE A 993 22.29 16.20 6.47
C ILE A 993 23.74 15.89 6.12
N TRP A 994 24.09 16.00 4.83
CA TRP A 994 25.46 15.89 4.36
C TRP A 994 26.13 17.26 4.35
N VAL A 995 27.34 17.34 4.90
CA VAL A 995 28.11 18.58 5.04
C VAL A 995 29.43 18.43 4.30
N GLY A 996 29.71 19.33 3.37
CA GLY A 996 31.00 19.35 2.67
C GLY A 996 32.17 19.75 3.57
N ALA A 997 33.33 19.12 3.39
CA ALA A 997 34.53 19.34 4.21
C ALA A 997 35.16 20.76 4.05
N SER A 998 34.68 21.57 3.10
CA SER A 998 35.12 22.94 2.80
C SER A 998 33.99 23.96 2.95
N VAL A 999 32.88 23.62 3.62
CA VAL A 999 31.79 24.56 3.96
C VAL A 999 32.34 25.71 4.80
N GLN A 1000 31.88 26.93 4.48
CA GLN A 1000 32.35 28.15 5.16
C GLN A 1000 32.08 28.13 6.67
N GLN A 1001 33.05 28.60 7.46
CA GLN A 1001 33.02 28.55 8.93
C GLN A 1001 31.76 29.19 9.53
N GLY A 1002 31.32 30.35 9.00
CA GLY A 1002 30.10 31.02 9.46
C GLY A 1002 28.81 30.24 9.18
N VAL A 1003 28.78 29.41 8.14
CA VAL A 1003 27.64 28.51 7.84
C VAL A 1003 27.62 27.35 8.84
N VAL A 1004 28.78 26.75 9.13
CA VAL A 1004 28.90 25.71 10.17
C VAL A 1004 28.46 26.23 11.54
N GLN A 1005 28.94 27.42 11.94
CA GLN A 1005 28.56 28.05 13.19
C GLN A 1005 27.06 28.40 13.23
N SER A 1006 26.48 28.85 12.12
CA SER A 1006 25.05 29.20 12.05
C SER A 1006 24.13 27.98 12.11
N LEU A 1007 24.53 26.81 11.59
CA LEU A 1007 23.68 25.62 11.57
C LEU A 1007 23.93 24.66 12.75
N PHE A 1008 25.19 24.50 13.17
CA PHE A 1008 25.61 23.51 14.18
C PHE A 1008 26.15 24.13 15.48
N GLY A 1009 26.35 25.45 15.55
CA GLY A 1009 26.84 26.14 16.76
C GLY A 1009 28.34 25.95 17.06
N VAL A 1010 29.05 25.15 16.28
CA VAL A 1010 30.47 24.83 16.45
C VAL A 1010 31.37 25.65 15.53
N SER A 1011 32.65 25.81 15.87
CA SER A 1011 33.56 26.72 15.16
C SER A 1011 34.27 26.12 13.94
N SER A 1012 34.12 24.83 13.64
CA SER A 1012 34.71 24.20 12.45
C SER A 1012 33.99 22.90 12.06
N PHE A 1013 34.15 22.47 10.80
CA PHE A 1013 33.66 21.17 10.32
C PHE A 1013 34.12 20.01 11.21
N SER A 1014 35.38 20.04 11.65
CA SER A 1014 35.98 19.03 12.55
C SER A 1014 35.40 18.98 13.97
N GLN A 1015 34.52 19.92 14.35
CA GLN A 1015 33.81 19.91 15.62
C GLN A 1015 32.34 19.46 15.48
N ILE A 1016 31.85 19.24 14.25
CA ILE A 1016 30.52 18.68 14.03
C ILE A 1016 30.53 17.24 14.56
N THR A 1017 29.75 16.99 15.60
CA THR A 1017 29.69 15.67 16.22
C THR A 1017 28.83 14.74 15.36
N SER A 1018 29.46 13.74 14.74
CA SER A 1018 28.82 12.63 14.02
C SER A 1018 27.97 11.76 14.96
N GLY A 1019 26.84 12.31 15.38
CA GLY A 1019 26.14 11.91 16.60
C GLY A 1019 24.88 12.72 16.87
N LEU A 1020 24.79 13.97 16.40
CA LEU A 1020 23.55 14.76 16.43
C LEU A 1020 22.42 14.01 15.69
N SER A 1021 21.28 13.82 16.36
CA SER A 1021 20.02 13.26 15.83
C SER A 1021 18.91 14.31 15.69
N ILE A 1022 19.20 15.54 16.10
CA ILE A 1022 18.37 16.74 16.00
C ILE A 1022 19.34 17.93 15.81
N LEU A 1023 19.02 18.87 14.92
CA LEU A 1023 19.77 20.12 14.78
C LEU A 1023 19.63 21.02 16.02
N PRO A 1024 20.70 21.71 16.46
CA PRO A 1024 20.61 22.63 17.59
C PRO A 1024 19.67 23.81 17.29
N VAL A 1025 18.86 24.17 18.29
CA VAL A 1025 17.93 25.29 18.21
C VAL A 1025 18.70 26.60 18.39
N LEU A 1026 19.19 27.15 17.27
CA LEU A 1026 19.96 28.39 17.22
C LEU A 1026 19.08 29.54 16.72
N ASP A 1027 19.25 30.72 17.32
CA ASP A 1027 18.52 31.94 16.95
C ASP A 1027 19.20 32.70 15.82
N ASN A 1028 19.17 32.11 14.62
CA ASN A 1028 19.61 32.78 13.38
C ASN A 1028 18.75 32.32 12.18
N PRO A 1029 18.73 33.09 11.08
CA PRO A 1029 17.90 32.77 9.92
C PRO A 1029 18.16 31.41 9.29
N LEU A 1030 19.43 30.95 9.21
CA LEU A 1030 19.77 29.67 8.59
C LEU A 1030 19.25 28.48 9.42
N SER A 1031 19.51 28.45 10.72
CA SER A 1031 18.99 27.39 11.61
C SER A 1031 17.46 27.36 11.60
N LYS A 1032 16.79 28.52 11.64
CA LYS A 1032 15.33 28.61 11.53
C LYS A 1032 14.80 28.06 10.19
N LYS A 1033 15.40 28.46 9.07
CA LYS A 1033 15.02 28.00 7.73
C LYS A 1033 15.21 26.49 7.54
N VAL A 1034 16.35 25.94 7.94
CA VAL A 1034 16.64 24.51 7.77
C VAL A 1034 15.75 23.66 8.67
N ARG A 1035 15.53 24.06 9.93
CA ARG A 1035 14.60 23.33 10.82
C ARG A 1035 13.16 23.39 10.29
N GLY A 1036 12.67 24.57 9.89
CA GLY A 1036 11.34 24.70 9.29
C GLY A 1036 11.14 23.90 7.99
N LEU A 1037 12.19 23.71 7.18
CA LEU A 1037 12.16 22.80 6.02
C LEU A 1037 12.04 21.33 6.46
N ILE A 1038 12.83 20.90 7.45
CA ILE A 1038 12.77 19.54 8.01
C ILE A 1038 11.39 19.26 8.62
N ASP A 1039 10.83 20.22 9.37
CA ASP A 1039 9.51 20.12 9.98
C ASP A 1039 8.40 20.03 8.91
N SER A 1040 8.49 20.85 7.86
CA SER A 1040 7.58 20.78 6.71
C SER A 1040 7.64 19.43 5.99
N LEU A 1041 8.85 18.90 5.74
CA LEU A 1041 9.02 17.58 5.12
C LEU A 1041 8.52 16.46 6.04
N ARG A 1042 8.76 16.53 7.35
CA ARG A 1042 8.21 15.59 8.35
C ARG A 1042 6.68 15.64 8.49
N ALA A 1043 6.05 16.77 8.15
CA ALA A 1043 4.59 16.91 8.10
C ALA A 1043 3.98 16.35 6.80
N GLN A 1044 4.76 16.26 5.71
CA GLN A 1044 4.34 15.72 4.40
C GLN A 1044 4.46 14.18 4.29
N ARG A 1045 4.90 13.48 5.35
CA ARG A 1045 5.12 12.02 5.36
C ARG A 1045 4.22 11.33 6.39
N SER A 1046 3.78 10.13 6.06
CA SER A 1046 2.93 9.26 6.91
C SER A 1046 3.63 8.74 8.17
N ARG A 1047 4.97 8.89 8.24
CA ARG A 1047 5.86 8.37 9.28
C ARG A 1047 6.95 9.38 9.62
N TYR A 1048 7.49 9.31 10.84
CA TYR A 1048 8.61 10.12 11.27
C TYR A 1048 9.90 9.68 10.58
N MET A 1049 10.50 10.60 9.81
CA MET A 1049 11.78 10.34 9.14
C MET A 1049 12.95 10.37 10.13
N LYS A 1050 13.64 9.23 10.24
CA LYS A 1050 14.79 9.04 11.13
C LYS A 1050 16.00 9.84 10.61
N GLU A 1051 16.66 10.60 11.48
CA GLU A 1051 18.01 11.12 11.20
C GLU A 1051 19.05 9.99 11.37
N ASP A 1052 19.80 9.69 10.30
CA ASP A 1052 20.82 8.64 10.28
C ASP A 1052 22.22 9.17 9.93
N LYS A 1053 23.24 8.47 10.41
CA LYS A 1053 24.58 9.00 10.72
C LYS A 1053 25.70 8.36 9.88
N LEU A 1054 25.37 7.37 9.04
CA LEU A 1054 26.32 6.58 8.26
C LEU A 1054 26.51 7.11 6.84
N GLU A 1055 27.70 7.61 6.51
CA GLU A 1055 28.05 8.10 5.15
C GLU A 1055 27.83 7.04 4.06
N MET A 1056 28.12 5.77 4.36
CA MET A 1056 27.91 4.64 3.45
C MET A 1056 26.42 4.38 3.18
N LEU A 1057 25.54 4.68 4.15
CA LEU A 1057 24.09 4.58 3.99
C LEU A 1057 23.54 5.79 3.23
N PHE A 1058 24.06 7.00 3.47
CA PHE A 1058 23.76 8.17 2.64
C PHE A 1058 24.13 7.91 1.16
N LYS A 1059 25.32 7.35 0.89
CA LYS A 1059 25.77 6.97 -0.46
C LYS A 1059 24.92 5.88 -1.11
N HIS A 1060 24.30 4.98 -0.35
CA HIS A 1060 23.32 4.03 -0.90
C HIS A 1060 22.11 4.75 -1.53
N PHE A 1061 21.67 5.87 -0.95
CA PHE A 1061 20.55 6.68 -1.45
C PHE A 1061 20.89 7.63 -2.61
N LEU A 1062 22.14 7.63 -3.10
CA LEU A 1062 22.51 8.26 -4.36
C LEU A 1062 22.16 7.30 -5.52
N VAL A 1063 20.87 7.23 -5.82
CA VAL A 1063 20.27 6.14 -6.62
C VAL A 1063 20.63 6.15 -8.10
N GLU A 1064 21.23 7.21 -8.66
CA GLU A 1064 21.74 7.19 -10.03
C GLU A 1064 23.13 6.54 -10.17
N ASP A 1065 23.91 6.49 -9.09
CA ASP A 1065 25.30 6.00 -9.09
C ASP A 1065 25.39 4.46 -9.13
N LYS A 1066 26.62 3.92 -9.17
CA LYS A 1066 26.84 2.48 -8.98
C LYS A 1066 26.54 2.11 -7.52
N SER A 1067 25.67 1.13 -7.29
CA SER A 1067 25.46 0.63 -5.92
C SER A 1067 26.72 -0.08 -5.45
N LEU A 1068 27.12 0.23 -4.21
CA LEU A 1068 28.15 -0.46 -3.42
C LEU A 1068 27.96 -1.99 -3.41
N ASN A 1069 26.71 -2.46 -3.57
CA ASN A 1069 26.32 -3.87 -3.60
C ASN A 1069 26.34 -4.47 -5.02
N GLY A 1070 27.06 -3.86 -5.97
CA GLY A 1070 27.20 -4.34 -7.36
C GLY A 1070 26.03 -3.99 -8.29
N GLY A 1071 25.30 -2.90 -8.02
CA GLY A 1071 24.18 -2.44 -8.86
C GLY A 1071 24.63 -1.44 -9.94
N ALA A 1072 24.02 -1.52 -11.12
CA ALA A 1072 24.31 -0.64 -12.25
C ALA A 1072 24.03 0.85 -11.94
N SER A 1073 24.85 1.76 -12.48
CA SER A 1073 24.45 3.18 -12.55
C SER A 1073 23.31 3.35 -13.56
N TYR A 1074 22.64 4.51 -13.54
CA TYR A 1074 21.63 4.84 -14.54
C TYR A 1074 22.20 4.77 -15.97
N VAL A 1075 23.44 5.23 -16.19
CA VAL A 1075 24.13 5.15 -17.49
C VAL A 1075 24.37 3.71 -17.92
N ASP A 1076 24.89 2.85 -17.03
CA ASP A 1076 25.09 1.43 -17.34
C ASP A 1076 23.76 0.71 -17.62
N PHE A 1077 22.70 1.05 -16.87
CA PHE A 1077 21.37 0.45 -17.05
C PHE A 1077 20.70 0.88 -18.35
N LEU A 1078 20.82 2.15 -18.77
CA LEU A 1078 20.42 2.57 -20.13
C LEU A 1078 21.17 1.80 -21.22
N CYS A 1079 22.47 1.57 -21.03
CA CYS A 1079 23.29 0.80 -21.97
C CYS A 1079 22.90 -0.69 -22.02
N HIS A 1080 22.42 -1.26 -20.92
CA HIS A 1080 21.84 -2.61 -20.88
C HIS A 1080 20.45 -2.63 -21.55
N MET A 1081 19.55 -1.72 -21.17
CA MET A 1081 18.21 -1.63 -21.77
C MET A 1081 18.26 -1.43 -23.29
N HIS A 1082 19.19 -0.63 -23.81
CA HIS A 1082 19.36 -0.48 -25.26
C HIS A 1082 19.82 -1.78 -25.96
N LYS A 1083 20.56 -2.67 -25.27
CA LYS A 1083 20.89 -4.00 -25.81
C LYS A 1083 19.67 -4.91 -25.83
N GLU A 1084 18.93 -5.00 -24.73
CA GLU A 1084 17.71 -5.82 -24.65
C GLU A 1084 16.66 -5.37 -25.69
N ILE A 1085 16.44 -4.05 -25.79
CA ILE A 1085 15.54 -3.46 -26.81
C ILE A 1085 16.00 -3.84 -28.22
N ARG A 1086 17.30 -3.79 -28.52
CA ARG A 1086 17.82 -4.18 -29.84
C ARG A 1086 17.66 -5.67 -30.11
N GLN A 1087 17.82 -6.54 -29.11
CA GLN A 1087 17.60 -7.99 -29.22
C GLN A 1087 16.11 -8.36 -29.38
N LEU A 1088 15.18 -7.49 -28.97
CA LEU A 1088 13.74 -7.63 -29.20
C LEU A 1088 13.26 -7.00 -30.53
N LEU A 1089 14.14 -6.28 -31.24
CA LEU A 1089 13.88 -5.64 -32.53
C LEU A 1089 14.51 -6.38 -33.72
N SER A 1090 15.48 -7.27 -33.46
CA SER A 1090 16.08 -8.22 -34.40
C SER A 1090 15.28 -9.51 -34.53
#